data_AF-A0A3D0LDY3-F1
#
_entry.id   AF-A0A3D0LDY3-F1
#
_cell.length_a   1.000
_cell.length_b   1.000
_cell.length_c   1.000
_cell.angle_alpha   90.00
_cell.angle_beta   90.00
_cell.angle_gamma   90.00
#
_symmetry.space_group_name_H-M   'P 1'
#
loop_
_entity.id
_entity.type
_entity.pdbx_description
1 polymer ?
#
loop_
_entity_poly.entity_id
_entity_poly.type
_entity_poly.pdbx_seq_one_letter_code
_entity_poly.pdbx_strand_id
1 'polypeptide(L)'
;MKKTEKNIANDINIDEAPDMIVGSGKDGIETNKNTSKNKPVKVEKDSEKAETGKHDKKPEKKLLYVLAFVIPFAVALIALAMGGFAPFGDKDVLTAGGFEKYRYFLNDLHDKVNEGTVNTSGYASASGYDISDSLAYYLSDPTNLVTLIFSKDNMDGVLNLLYAFKLGLAGLFFCFFLSYRRRNELLAKSSEEEVRVDIISAYKEKLAAKKAAKLEEKKKKGTSGKDIEIKLGGNDEPTSKAGVFIKKFDIVTLALSITYALSAYMVGSGLNVTWLGAVVLFPLLMLAVERLITEGKWLMYCLTLTASFILNFYISIIVCIFTLLYFFLQEFKDTKHIVISTIYKLVSDILAVGMASFVIIPSLRSDLMKRMLSLEFPLAQVKVKIFDVFKYQLTGLRTNTAKDSLHLAIYAGIFTLMMIFLYASNGNINFNKKLKTIGLTIVLYIATFHSTMNYLFNGFNYTREPSTVFGFILIFMFLSMAYSVFINIEHQRSITVLVAFVITLAIIFMALMKSSNYTTMSPFMTSFELAALYFFIIILYKNENMTHTVFKTAMGSFMMLEMILSFCNNMKSAGNTSTEYADTYVGKYEAAEDYIRATRDKDAKVSVFIDGESAATPLTNMLSGYDYVIAYKHTGHIVDGLEFEETYNDVD
;
A
#
# COMPACT_ATOMS: atom_id res chain seq x y z
N MET A 1 -3.90 -17.08 -74.91
CA MET A 1 -3.72 -17.03 -73.45
C MET A 1 -2.27 -17.36 -73.12
N LYS A 2 -1.69 -16.73 -72.09
CA LYS A 2 -0.28 -16.30 -71.98
C LYS A 2 0.78 -17.43 -72.00
N LYS A 3 1.55 -17.42 -73.10
CA LYS A 3 2.94 -17.86 -73.39
C LYS A 3 3.98 -17.23 -72.43
N THR A 4 5.17 -17.75 -72.07
CA THR A 4 5.97 -18.96 -72.42
C THR A 4 7.16 -19.10 -71.42
N GLU A 5 7.45 -20.34 -71.03
CA GLU A 5 8.74 -21.06 -70.82
C GLU A 5 10.13 -20.39 -70.75
N LYS A 6 10.99 -20.88 -69.82
CA LYS A 6 12.20 -21.75 -70.04
C LYS A 6 13.05 -21.80 -68.74
N ASN A 7 13.23 -22.93 -68.03
CA ASN A 7 14.25 -24.00 -68.20
C ASN A 7 15.66 -23.46 -68.55
N ILE A 8 16.76 -23.75 -67.85
CA ILE A 8 17.55 -25.00 -67.72
C ILE A 8 18.67 -24.69 -66.69
N ALA A 9 18.82 -25.41 -65.56
CA ALA A 9 19.67 -26.58 -65.28
C ALA A 9 21.19 -26.36 -65.07
N ASN A 10 21.69 -27.09 -64.06
CA ASN A 10 23.02 -27.72 -63.89
C ASN A 10 24.21 -26.95 -63.29
N ASP A 11 24.51 -27.38 -62.05
CA ASP A 11 25.70 -28.15 -61.65
C ASP A 11 27.10 -27.53 -61.39
N ILE A 12 27.65 -27.99 -60.25
CA ILE A 12 29.05 -28.28 -59.90
C ILE A 12 29.95 -27.10 -59.45
N ASN A 13 29.95 -26.88 -58.14
CA ASN A 13 30.99 -27.25 -57.14
C ASN A 13 32.50 -27.09 -57.45
N ILE A 14 33.20 -26.70 -56.38
CA ILE A 14 34.60 -27.03 -55.99
C ILE A 14 35.72 -25.99 -56.29
N ASP A 15 36.25 -25.52 -55.16
CA ASP A 15 37.65 -25.25 -54.80
C ASP A 15 38.38 -23.90 -54.98
N GLU A 16 38.93 -23.55 -53.80
CA GLU A 16 40.29 -23.10 -53.51
C GLU A 16 40.65 -21.61 -53.62
N ALA A 17 41.14 -21.17 -52.45
CA ALA A 17 41.93 -19.99 -52.10
C ALA A 17 43.24 -19.94 -52.94
N PRO A 18 44.23 -19.04 -52.73
CA PRO A 18 44.42 -18.14 -51.58
C PRO A 18 45.07 -16.78 -51.91
N ASP A 19 45.47 -16.06 -50.85
CA ASP A 19 46.64 -15.15 -50.80
C ASP A 19 46.57 -13.85 -51.63
N MET A 20 47.16 -12.71 -51.28
CA MET A 20 48.13 -12.32 -50.26
C MET A 20 48.13 -10.76 -50.23
N ILE A 21 48.37 -10.18 -49.04
CA ILE A 21 49.42 -9.17 -48.75
C ILE A 21 49.46 -7.82 -49.54
N VAL A 22 49.19 -6.76 -48.78
CA VAL A 22 49.92 -5.46 -48.64
C VAL A 22 49.81 -4.41 -49.75
N GLY A 23 49.56 -3.17 -49.29
CA GLY A 23 50.25 -2.01 -49.86
C GLY A 23 49.45 -0.72 -49.99
N SER A 24 49.48 0.09 -48.92
CA SER A 24 49.69 1.55 -48.94
C SER A 24 49.00 2.43 -50.01
N GLY A 25 48.28 3.45 -49.51
CA GLY A 25 48.61 4.82 -49.91
C GLY A 25 47.50 5.66 -50.54
N LYS A 26 46.98 6.56 -49.71
CA LYS A 26 46.72 7.99 -49.98
C LYS A 26 45.50 8.44 -50.80
N ASP A 27 44.79 9.33 -50.11
CA ASP A 27 44.17 10.58 -50.54
C ASP A 27 42.88 10.52 -51.39
N GLY A 28 41.81 11.12 -50.84
CA GLY A 28 40.60 11.43 -51.61
C GLY A 28 39.32 11.56 -50.78
N ILE A 29 39.20 12.69 -50.08
CA ILE A 29 38.02 13.56 -49.97
C ILE A 29 36.60 12.96 -50.18
N GLU A 30 35.75 13.26 -49.20
CA GLU A 30 34.30 13.52 -49.25
C GLU A 30 33.25 12.49 -48.78
N THR A 31 32.49 13.00 -47.81
CA THR A 31 31.09 12.70 -47.46
C THR A 31 30.79 11.31 -46.89
N ASN A 32 30.62 11.25 -45.56
CA ASN A 32 29.89 10.14 -44.96
C ASN A 32 28.84 10.64 -43.97
N LYS A 33 27.58 10.63 -44.44
CA LYS A 33 26.38 10.53 -43.61
C LYS A 33 26.49 9.22 -42.82
N ASN A 34 26.82 9.29 -41.54
CA ASN A 34 26.74 8.12 -40.68
C ASN A 34 25.55 8.24 -39.72
N THR A 35 24.47 7.59 -40.14
CA THR A 35 23.36 7.13 -39.31
C THR A 35 23.91 6.22 -38.21
N SER A 36 23.76 6.66 -36.97
CA SER A 36 24.01 5.88 -35.76
C SER A 36 23.12 4.62 -35.74
N LYS A 37 23.66 3.48 -36.15
CA LYS A 37 23.14 2.15 -35.81
C LYS A 37 23.64 1.79 -34.41
N ASN A 38 22.73 1.86 -33.43
CA ASN A 38 22.90 1.28 -32.10
C ASN A 38 23.34 -0.19 -32.22
N LYS A 39 24.56 -0.50 -31.78
CA LYS A 39 24.97 -1.87 -31.42
C LYS A 39 24.73 -2.07 -29.91
N PRO A 40 24.26 -3.24 -29.47
CA PRO A 40 23.93 -3.49 -28.08
C PRO A 40 25.21 -3.58 -27.23
N VAL A 41 25.21 -2.83 -26.13
CA VAL A 41 26.31 -2.74 -25.16
C VAL A 41 26.39 -4.05 -24.35
N LYS A 42 27.59 -4.61 -24.32
CA LYS A 42 27.98 -5.91 -23.74
C LYS A 42 28.17 -5.86 -22.21
N VAL A 43 27.34 -5.09 -21.48
CA VAL A 43 27.48 -4.83 -20.02
C VAL A 43 26.56 -5.74 -19.16
N GLU A 44 25.62 -6.47 -19.77
CA GLU A 44 24.69 -7.35 -19.06
C GLU A 44 25.37 -8.55 -18.36
N LYS A 45 26.58 -8.99 -18.78
CA LYS A 45 27.24 -10.18 -18.18
C LYS A 45 28.22 -9.91 -17.04
N ASP A 46 28.80 -8.72 -16.96
CA ASP A 46 29.79 -8.40 -15.92
C ASP A 46 29.12 -7.83 -14.66
N SER A 47 27.96 -7.17 -14.80
CA SER A 47 27.10 -6.77 -13.68
C SER A 47 26.42 -7.98 -13.01
N GLU A 48 26.10 -9.02 -13.78
CA GLU A 48 25.55 -10.27 -13.25
C GLU A 48 26.56 -10.98 -12.35
N LYS A 49 27.85 -11.06 -12.72
CA LYS A 49 28.88 -11.75 -11.91
C LYS A 49 29.36 -10.97 -10.68
N ALA A 50 29.22 -9.64 -10.66
CA ALA A 50 29.59 -8.84 -9.49
C ALA A 50 28.57 -8.91 -8.35
N GLU A 51 27.30 -9.23 -8.65
CA GLU A 51 26.23 -9.36 -7.63
C GLU A 51 25.67 -10.78 -7.45
N THR A 52 25.96 -11.74 -8.34
CA THR A 52 25.50 -13.14 -8.20
C THR A 52 26.58 -14.12 -7.70
N GLY A 53 27.74 -13.63 -7.32
CA GLY A 53 28.81 -14.42 -6.70
C GLY A 53 28.66 -14.57 -5.18
N LYS A 54 28.18 -15.74 -4.75
CA LYS A 54 28.18 -16.31 -3.38
C LYS A 54 27.23 -15.73 -2.33
N HIS A 55 26.64 -16.68 -1.62
CA HIS A 55 25.55 -16.62 -0.67
C HIS A 55 25.91 -16.00 0.69
N ASP A 56 26.70 -14.93 0.75
CA ASP A 56 26.97 -14.21 2.00
C ASP A 56 25.89 -13.14 2.24
N LYS A 57 24.78 -13.55 2.84
CA LYS A 57 23.72 -12.64 3.31
C LYS A 57 24.31 -11.69 4.37
N LYS A 58 24.77 -10.49 3.94
CA LYS A 58 25.28 -9.43 4.84
C LYS A 58 24.36 -9.24 6.06
N PRO A 59 24.89 -9.26 7.30
CA PRO A 59 24.09 -9.22 8.53
C PRO A 59 23.17 -7.99 8.62
N GLU A 60 23.58 -6.86 8.01
CA GLU A 60 22.82 -5.61 8.01
C GLU A 60 21.46 -5.74 7.27
N LYS A 61 21.39 -6.54 6.20
CA LYS A 61 20.13 -6.78 5.46
C LYS A 61 19.16 -7.65 6.28
N LYS A 62 19.66 -8.65 6.99
CA LYS A 62 18.82 -9.48 7.87
C LYS A 62 18.22 -8.62 8.99
N LEU A 63 19.05 -7.79 9.62
CA LEU A 63 18.61 -6.87 10.67
C LEU A 63 17.53 -5.91 10.15
N LEU A 64 17.71 -5.33 8.95
CA LEU A 64 16.72 -4.47 8.32
C LEU A 64 15.35 -5.14 8.22
N TYR A 65 15.30 -6.39 7.74
CA TYR A 65 14.04 -7.14 7.61
C TYR A 65 13.41 -7.48 8.96
N VAL A 66 14.22 -7.88 9.93
CA VAL A 66 13.73 -8.13 11.29
C VAL A 66 13.13 -6.85 11.89
N LEU A 67 13.81 -5.72 11.78
CA LEU A 67 13.31 -4.44 12.30
C LEU A 67 12.06 -3.96 11.57
N ALA A 68 11.98 -4.17 10.25
CA ALA A 68 10.80 -3.82 9.47
C ALA A 68 9.54 -4.61 9.86
N PHE A 69 9.70 -5.80 10.46
CA PHE A 69 8.62 -6.57 11.06
C PHE A 69 8.37 -6.20 12.53
N VAL A 70 9.44 -6.22 13.34
CA VAL A 70 9.34 -6.10 14.81
C VAL A 70 8.89 -4.72 15.24
N ILE A 71 9.34 -3.64 14.57
CA ILE A 71 8.96 -2.28 14.98
C ILE A 71 7.45 -2.06 14.79
N PRO A 72 6.83 -2.27 13.61
CA PRO A 72 5.39 -2.11 13.47
C PRO A 72 4.60 -3.06 14.38
N PHE A 73 5.04 -4.30 14.54
CA PHE A 73 4.40 -5.27 15.44
C PHE A 73 4.38 -4.79 16.90
N ALA A 74 5.55 -4.38 17.43
CA ALA A 74 5.66 -3.90 18.79
C ALA A 74 4.89 -2.59 19.01
N VAL A 75 4.92 -1.67 18.05
CA VAL A 75 4.14 -0.42 18.10
C VAL A 75 2.64 -0.72 18.07
N ALA A 76 2.20 -1.69 17.27
CA ALA A 76 0.80 -2.13 17.26
C ALA A 76 0.37 -2.69 18.62
N LEU A 77 1.19 -3.54 19.27
CA LEU A 77 0.89 -4.03 20.62
C LEU A 77 0.79 -2.92 21.66
N ILE A 78 1.72 -1.96 21.63
CA ILE A 78 1.68 -0.79 22.53
C ILE A 78 0.42 0.03 22.27
N ALA A 79 0.07 0.25 21.00
CA ALA A 79 -1.10 1.01 20.60
C ALA A 79 -2.42 0.32 20.99
N LEU A 80 -2.48 -1.01 20.90
CA LEU A 80 -3.61 -1.82 21.40
C LEU A 80 -3.78 -1.63 22.90
N ALA A 81 -2.69 -1.72 23.68
CA ALA A 81 -2.72 -1.46 25.12
C ALA A 81 -3.18 -0.03 25.44
N MET A 82 -2.71 0.98 24.69
CA MET A 82 -3.13 2.38 24.87
C MET A 82 -4.60 2.61 24.54
N GLY A 83 -5.19 1.82 23.64
CA GLY A 83 -6.61 1.88 23.28
C GLY A 83 -7.54 1.04 24.16
N GLY A 84 -6.99 0.26 25.10
CA GLY A 84 -7.77 -0.66 25.94
C GLY A 84 -8.30 -1.88 25.17
N PHE A 85 -7.61 -2.28 24.11
CA PHE A 85 -7.94 -3.45 23.31
C PHE A 85 -7.37 -4.73 23.94
N ALA A 86 -8.08 -5.84 23.81
CA ALA A 86 -7.59 -7.15 24.24
C ALA A 86 -6.25 -7.51 23.58
N PRO A 87 -5.37 -8.26 24.27
CA PRO A 87 -5.55 -8.84 25.61
C PRO A 87 -5.25 -7.87 26.77
N PHE A 88 -4.98 -6.59 26.49
CA PHE A 88 -4.59 -5.60 27.51
C PHE A 88 -5.79 -4.85 28.13
N GLY A 89 -6.98 -5.07 27.58
CA GLY A 89 -8.28 -4.60 28.04
C GLY A 89 -9.37 -5.45 27.39
N ASP A 90 -10.60 -4.94 27.35
CA ASP A 90 -11.79 -5.77 27.03
C ASP A 90 -12.38 -5.48 25.63
N LYS A 91 -11.72 -4.61 24.85
CA LYS A 91 -12.24 -4.12 23.55
C LYS A 91 -11.65 -4.88 22.35
N ASP A 92 -12.40 -4.89 21.25
CA ASP A 92 -12.04 -5.49 19.96
C ASP A 92 -11.77 -4.43 18.87
N VAL A 93 -10.69 -4.55 18.09
CA VAL A 93 -10.43 -3.68 16.93
C VAL A 93 -11.56 -3.72 15.89
N LEU A 94 -12.26 -4.85 15.76
CA LEU A 94 -13.41 -4.95 14.87
C LEU A 94 -14.55 -4.03 15.31
N THR A 95 -14.84 -3.96 16.61
CA THR A 95 -15.88 -3.05 17.14
C THR A 95 -15.47 -1.59 17.02
N ALA A 96 -14.18 -1.25 17.12
CA ALA A 96 -13.70 0.10 16.83
C ALA A 96 -13.92 0.48 15.36
N GLY A 97 -13.73 -0.50 14.47
CA GLY A 97 -13.89 -0.33 13.04
C GLY A 97 -15.34 -0.33 12.56
N GLY A 98 -16.31 -0.87 13.33
CA GLY A 98 -17.68 -1.13 12.85
C GLY A 98 -17.78 -2.43 12.04
N PHE A 99 -16.94 -3.41 12.37
CA PHE A 99 -16.77 -4.69 11.70
C PHE A 99 -17.08 -5.88 12.63
N GLU A 100 -17.90 -5.69 13.66
CA GLU A 100 -18.29 -6.74 14.62
C GLU A 100 -19.04 -7.92 13.97
N LYS A 101 -19.74 -7.70 12.84
CA LYS A 101 -20.39 -8.77 12.06
C LYS A 101 -19.41 -9.86 11.63
N TYR A 102 -18.13 -9.52 11.40
CA TYR A 102 -17.10 -10.49 11.00
C TYR A 102 -16.72 -11.44 12.12
N ARG A 103 -16.77 -10.98 13.37
CA ARG A 103 -16.52 -11.83 14.53
C ARG A 103 -17.57 -12.92 14.68
N TYR A 104 -18.84 -12.57 14.47
CA TYR A 104 -19.93 -13.53 14.49
C TYR A 104 -19.71 -14.65 13.46
N PHE A 105 -19.30 -14.32 12.22
CA PHE A 105 -18.99 -15.34 11.22
C PHE A 105 -17.80 -16.24 11.61
N LEU A 106 -16.79 -15.68 12.27
CA LEU A 106 -15.64 -16.45 12.77
C LEU A 106 -16.04 -17.41 13.91
N ASN A 107 -16.92 -16.97 14.81
CA ASN A 107 -17.46 -17.80 15.88
C ASN A 107 -18.36 -18.92 15.34
N ASP A 108 -19.22 -18.63 14.37
CA ASP A 108 -20.03 -19.66 13.69
C ASP A 108 -19.16 -20.73 13.00
N LEU A 109 -18.08 -20.32 12.32
CA LEU A 109 -17.12 -21.27 11.76
C LEU A 109 -16.40 -22.07 12.86
N HIS A 110 -16.03 -21.42 13.96
CA HIS A 110 -15.42 -22.10 15.11
C HIS A 110 -16.35 -23.19 15.66
N ASP A 111 -17.63 -22.89 15.89
CA ASP A 111 -18.60 -23.83 16.47
C ASP A 111 -18.86 -25.02 15.54
N LYS A 112 -18.97 -24.77 14.22
CA LYS A 112 -19.08 -25.83 13.20
C LYS A 112 -17.92 -26.82 13.25
N VAL A 113 -16.71 -26.31 13.39
CA VAL A 113 -15.49 -27.12 13.33
C VAL A 113 -15.25 -27.86 14.65
N ASN A 114 -15.46 -27.19 15.78
CA ASN A 114 -15.08 -27.70 17.10
C ASN A 114 -16.22 -28.41 17.84
N GLU A 115 -17.47 -28.02 17.61
CA GLU A 115 -18.64 -28.56 18.32
C GLU A 115 -19.49 -29.49 17.45
N GLY A 116 -19.19 -29.56 16.14
CA GLY A 116 -19.90 -30.40 15.17
C GLY A 116 -21.34 -29.94 14.91
N THR A 117 -21.65 -28.68 15.20
CA THR A 117 -22.98 -28.10 14.97
C THR A 117 -23.16 -27.81 13.47
N VAL A 118 -24.24 -28.32 12.87
CA VAL A 118 -24.54 -28.12 11.44
C VAL A 118 -25.41 -26.87 11.29
N ASN A 119 -24.99 -25.75 11.87
CA ASN A 119 -25.91 -24.63 12.06
C ASN A 119 -25.81 -23.58 10.97
N THR A 120 -26.96 -23.07 10.55
CA THR A 120 -27.05 -21.90 9.70
C THR A 120 -27.16 -20.66 10.58
N SER A 121 -26.09 -19.87 10.70
CA SER A 121 -26.04 -18.68 11.54
C SER A 121 -27.23 -17.75 11.31
N GLY A 122 -27.98 -17.41 12.36
CA GLY A 122 -29.20 -16.61 12.29
C GLY A 122 -29.00 -15.20 11.72
N TYR A 123 -27.79 -14.65 11.81
CA TYR A 123 -27.45 -13.36 11.22
C TYR A 123 -27.22 -13.43 9.70
N ALA A 124 -26.66 -14.53 9.20
CA ALA A 124 -26.53 -14.76 7.76
C ALA A 124 -27.91 -14.98 7.13
N SER A 125 -28.81 -15.69 7.80
CA SER A 125 -30.20 -15.84 7.37
C SER A 125 -31.00 -14.55 7.43
N ALA A 126 -30.81 -13.73 8.47
CA ALA A 126 -31.41 -12.38 8.60
C ALA A 126 -31.08 -11.46 7.42
N SER A 127 -29.85 -11.59 6.94
CA SER A 127 -29.32 -10.83 5.81
C SER A 127 -29.66 -11.48 4.44
N GLY A 128 -30.28 -12.67 4.46
CA GLY A 128 -30.65 -13.44 3.27
C GLY A 128 -29.46 -14.06 2.53
N TYR A 129 -28.36 -14.36 3.21
CA TYR A 129 -27.14 -14.88 2.58
C TYR A 129 -27.02 -16.40 2.70
N ASP A 130 -26.63 -17.06 1.60
CA ASP A 130 -26.13 -18.43 1.65
C ASP A 130 -24.80 -18.44 2.43
N ILE A 131 -24.75 -19.28 3.45
CA ILE A 131 -23.64 -19.38 4.39
C ILE A 131 -22.39 -19.91 3.69
N SER A 132 -22.54 -20.84 2.75
CA SER A 132 -21.43 -21.40 1.99
C SER A 132 -20.74 -20.34 1.11
N ASP A 133 -21.54 -19.45 0.52
CA ASP A 133 -21.05 -18.34 -0.31
C ASP A 133 -20.45 -17.20 0.54
N SER A 134 -21.01 -16.96 1.73
CA SER A 134 -20.54 -15.92 2.65
C SER A 134 -19.26 -16.30 3.38
N LEU A 135 -19.10 -17.60 3.70
CA LEU A 135 -17.85 -18.16 4.24
C LEU A 135 -16.68 -17.92 3.30
N ALA A 136 -16.83 -18.17 2.01
CA ALA A 136 -15.77 -17.93 1.03
C ALA A 136 -15.40 -16.44 0.95
N TYR A 137 -16.36 -15.54 1.08
CA TYR A 137 -16.12 -14.10 0.99
C TYR A 137 -15.40 -13.53 2.22
N TYR A 138 -15.76 -14.00 3.42
CA TYR A 138 -15.29 -13.41 4.68
C TYR A 138 -14.18 -14.20 5.39
N LEU A 139 -14.13 -15.51 5.19
CA LEU A 139 -13.34 -16.42 6.02
C LEU A 139 -12.25 -17.18 5.26
N SER A 140 -12.08 -16.90 3.96
CA SER A 140 -11.07 -17.52 3.11
C SER A 140 -9.63 -17.16 3.47
N ASP A 141 -9.41 -16.10 4.24
CA ASP A 141 -8.09 -15.74 4.76
C ASP A 141 -7.54 -16.87 5.65
N PRO A 142 -6.46 -17.58 5.25
CA PRO A 142 -5.92 -18.70 6.01
C PRO A 142 -5.40 -18.30 7.38
N THR A 143 -5.13 -17.01 7.61
CA THR A 143 -4.72 -16.52 8.93
C THR A 143 -5.86 -16.60 9.95
N ASN A 144 -7.11 -16.67 9.49
CA ASN A 144 -8.27 -16.92 10.34
C ASN A 144 -8.27 -18.35 10.93
N LEU A 145 -7.52 -19.30 10.37
CA LEU A 145 -7.44 -20.66 10.95
C LEU A 145 -6.89 -20.66 12.39
N VAL A 146 -6.16 -19.61 12.78
CA VAL A 146 -5.72 -19.41 14.16
C VAL A 146 -6.91 -19.27 15.11
N THR A 147 -8.02 -18.68 14.67
CA THR A 147 -9.22 -18.51 15.51
C THR A 147 -9.86 -19.84 15.90
N LEU A 148 -9.67 -20.90 15.09
CA LEU A 148 -10.20 -22.23 15.37
C LEU A 148 -9.50 -22.95 16.53
N ILE A 149 -8.33 -22.47 16.93
CA ILE A 149 -7.49 -23.10 17.97
C ILE A 149 -7.87 -22.61 19.37
N PHE A 150 -8.45 -21.40 19.48
CA PHE A 150 -8.74 -20.74 20.75
C PHE A 150 -10.24 -20.72 21.02
N SER A 151 -10.63 -20.71 22.30
CA SER A 151 -12.03 -20.58 22.69
C SER A 151 -12.63 -19.22 22.28
N LYS A 152 -13.95 -19.18 22.08
CA LYS A 152 -14.71 -17.96 21.76
C LYS A 152 -14.47 -16.83 22.78
N ASP A 153 -14.27 -17.15 24.05
CA ASP A 153 -13.97 -16.16 25.11
C ASP A 153 -12.67 -15.39 24.88
N ASN A 154 -11.69 -15.98 24.19
CA ASN A 154 -10.40 -15.35 23.93
C ASN A 154 -10.33 -14.67 22.56
N MET A 155 -11.44 -14.64 21.80
CA MET A 155 -11.46 -14.23 20.40
C MET A 155 -11.04 -12.77 20.21
N ASP A 156 -11.40 -11.89 21.15
CA ASP A 156 -10.93 -10.49 21.19
C ASP A 156 -9.40 -10.40 21.09
N GLY A 157 -8.71 -11.10 21.98
CA GLY A 157 -7.26 -11.10 22.07
C GLY A 157 -6.62 -11.70 20.82
N VAL A 158 -7.18 -12.80 20.31
CA VAL A 158 -6.66 -13.49 19.11
C VAL A 158 -6.73 -12.57 17.88
N LEU A 159 -7.87 -11.91 17.65
CA LEU A 159 -8.06 -11.04 16.49
C LEU A 159 -7.20 -9.78 16.56
N ASN A 160 -7.09 -9.17 17.75
CA ASN A 160 -6.24 -8.01 17.97
C ASN A 160 -4.75 -8.35 17.79
N LEU A 161 -4.29 -9.50 18.28
CA LEU A 161 -2.92 -9.98 18.05
C LEU A 161 -2.66 -10.30 16.59
N LEU A 162 -3.66 -10.86 15.89
CA LEU A 162 -3.57 -11.14 14.46
C LEU A 162 -3.47 -9.84 13.64
N TYR A 163 -4.24 -8.82 14.01
CA TYR A 163 -4.11 -7.47 13.45
C TYR A 163 -2.69 -6.92 13.61
N ALA A 164 -2.13 -6.97 14.83
CA ALA A 164 -0.76 -6.50 15.08
C ALA A 164 0.27 -7.29 14.23
N PHE A 165 0.14 -8.61 14.16
CA PHE A 165 1.00 -9.47 13.36
C PHE A 165 0.97 -9.11 11.86
N LYS A 166 -0.23 -8.86 11.33
CA LYS A 166 -0.45 -8.40 9.95
C LYS A 166 0.25 -7.06 9.69
N LEU A 167 0.25 -6.12 10.63
CA LEU A 167 1.02 -4.87 10.48
C LEU A 167 2.54 -5.09 10.44
N GLY A 168 3.05 -6.03 11.25
CA GLY A 168 4.45 -6.47 11.14
C GLY A 168 4.79 -7.01 9.74
N LEU A 169 3.92 -7.86 9.18
CA LEU A 169 4.07 -8.36 7.81
C LEU A 169 3.99 -7.25 6.77
N ALA A 170 3.14 -6.24 6.94
CA ALA A 170 3.04 -5.11 6.01
C ALA A 170 4.38 -4.36 5.90
N GLY A 171 5.02 -4.11 7.05
CA GLY A 171 6.34 -3.47 7.09
C GLY A 171 7.41 -4.33 6.42
N LEU A 172 7.41 -5.63 6.69
CA LEU A 172 8.33 -6.59 6.08
C LEU A 172 8.19 -6.67 4.56
N PHE A 173 6.96 -6.83 4.05
CA PHE A 173 6.70 -6.97 2.62
C PHE A 173 6.99 -5.67 1.86
N PHE A 174 6.67 -4.51 2.44
CA PHE A 174 7.08 -3.22 1.87
C PHE A 174 8.61 -3.07 1.87
N CYS A 175 9.30 -3.60 2.89
CA CYS A 175 10.76 -3.60 2.94
C CYS A 175 11.39 -4.47 1.84
N PHE A 176 10.81 -5.65 1.58
CA PHE A 176 11.20 -6.50 0.45
C PHE A 176 11.02 -5.77 -0.87
N PHE A 177 9.86 -5.13 -1.07
CA PHE A 177 9.58 -4.33 -2.26
C PHE A 177 10.64 -3.24 -2.49
N LEU A 178 10.89 -2.38 -1.50
CA LEU A 178 11.87 -1.31 -1.62
C LEU A 178 13.30 -1.82 -1.79
N SER A 179 13.65 -2.93 -1.12
CA SER A 179 14.97 -3.56 -1.25
C SER A 179 15.23 -4.06 -2.68
N TYR A 180 14.20 -4.64 -3.30
CA TYR A 180 14.26 -5.06 -4.70
C TYR A 180 14.36 -3.84 -5.64
N ARG A 181 13.45 -2.89 -5.46
CA ARG A 181 13.36 -1.68 -6.28
C ARG A 181 14.60 -0.80 -6.18
N ARG A 182 15.34 -0.86 -5.06
CA ARG A 182 16.60 -0.12 -4.84
C ARG A 182 17.58 -0.30 -5.99
N ARG A 183 17.77 -1.55 -6.44
CA ARG A 183 18.70 -1.88 -7.52
C ARG A 183 18.31 -1.18 -8.81
N ASN A 184 17.02 -1.24 -9.16
CA ASN A 184 16.50 -0.66 -10.39
C ASN A 184 16.57 0.87 -10.36
N GLU A 185 16.23 1.51 -9.24
CA GLU A 185 16.33 2.97 -9.08
C GLU A 185 17.78 3.46 -9.09
N LEU A 186 18.75 2.69 -8.56
CA LEU A 186 20.17 3.03 -8.63
C LEU A 186 20.72 2.92 -10.06
N LEU A 187 20.34 1.88 -10.80
CA LEU A 187 20.71 1.74 -12.21
C LEU A 187 20.12 2.87 -13.06
N ALA A 188 18.86 3.23 -12.83
CA ALA A 188 18.21 4.36 -13.51
C ALA A 188 18.89 5.69 -13.16
N LYS A 189 19.27 5.89 -11.88
CA LYS A 189 20.03 7.05 -11.43
C LYS A 189 21.36 7.16 -12.18
N SER A 190 22.16 6.08 -12.23
CA SER A 190 23.45 6.10 -12.91
C SER A 190 23.32 6.32 -14.41
N SER A 191 22.32 5.72 -15.07
CA SER A 191 22.10 5.93 -16.51
C SER A 191 21.73 7.39 -16.84
N GLU A 192 20.93 8.03 -16.00
CA GLU A 192 20.57 9.45 -16.18
C GLU A 192 21.76 10.38 -15.89
N GLU A 193 22.61 10.02 -14.93
CA GLU A 193 23.86 10.72 -14.65
C GLU A 193 24.83 10.63 -15.84
N GLU A 194 24.98 9.45 -16.46
CA GLU A 194 25.81 9.23 -17.64
C GLU A 194 25.38 10.09 -18.84
N VAL A 195 24.07 10.18 -19.08
CA VAL A 195 23.50 11.03 -20.15
C VAL A 195 23.76 12.52 -19.89
N ARG A 196 23.98 12.91 -18.63
CA ARG A 196 24.07 14.32 -18.20
C ARG A 196 25.47 14.71 -17.72
N VAL A 197 26.49 13.89 -17.96
CA VAL A 197 27.86 14.10 -17.47
C VAL A 197 28.35 15.53 -17.76
N ASP A 198 28.15 16.02 -18.99
CA ASP A 198 28.58 17.35 -19.40
C ASP A 198 27.88 18.49 -18.64
N ILE A 199 26.58 18.31 -18.34
CA ILE A 199 25.81 19.29 -17.56
C ILE A 199 26.24 19.23 -16.09
N ILE A 200 26.48 18.04 -15.55
CA ILE A 200 26.89 17.82 -14.17
C ILE A 200 28.29 18.39 -13.93
N SER A 201 29.24 18.15 -14.84
CA SER A 201 30.61 18.67 -14.76
C SER A 201 30.62 20.20 -14.83
N ALA A 202 29.94 20.79 -15.81
CA ALA A 202 29.83 22.25 -15.95
C ALA A 202 29.18 22.90 -14.70
N TYR A 203 28.18 22.26 -14.11
CA TYR A 203 27.56 22.74 -12.87
C TYR A 203 28.51 22.65 -11.67
N LYS A 204 29.24 21.53 -11.51
CA LYS A 204 30.22 21.34 -10.44
C LYS A 204 31.35 22.38 -10.53
N GLU A 205 31.86 22.64 -11.72
CA GLU A 205 32.88 23.68 -11.96
C GLU A 205 32.38 25.07 -11.58
N LYS A 206 31.16 25.43 -11.99
CA LYS A 206 30.53 26.71 -11.62
C LYS A 206 30.34 26.85 -10.11
N LEU A 207 30.02 25.75 -9.43
CA LEU A 207 29.82 25.73 -7.98
C LEU A 207 31.16 25.84 -7.23
N ALA A 208 32.20 25.15 -7.70
CA ALA A 208 33.57 25.27 -7.21
C ALA A 208 34.11 26.70 -7.38
N ALA A 209 33.91 27.31 -8.56
CA ALA A 209 34.29 28.69 -8.83
C ALA A 209 33.57 29.68 -7.89
N LYS A 210 32.28 29.46 -7.62
CA LYS A 210 31.51 30.30 -6.68
C LYS A 210 31.99 30.16 -5.23
N LYS A 211 32.37 28.95 -4.81
CA LYS A 211 32.98 28.72 -3.48
C LYS A 211 34.35 29.38 -3.36
N ALA A 212 35.20 29.22 -4.38
CA ALA A 212 36.51 29.87 -4.43
C ALA A 212 36.38 31.41 -4.35
N ALA A 213 35.47 32.01 -5.12
CA ALA A 213 35.21 33.44 -5.08
C ALA A 213 34.72 33.92 -3.70
N LYS A 214 33.81 33.18 -3.05
CA LYS A 214 33.37 33.48 -1.67
C LYS A 214 34.50 33.38 -0.64
N LEU A 215 35.39 32.41 -0.80
CA LEU A 215 36.55 32.23 0.08
C LEU A 215 37.55 33.38 -0.09
N GLU A 216 37.79 33.82 -1.33
CA GLU A 216 38.62 34.99 -1.62
C GLU A 216 38.02 36.29 -1.08
N GLU A 217 36.70 36.47 -1.20
CA GLU A 217 36.01 37.63 -0.65
C GLU A 217 36.05 37.66 0.89
N LYS A 218 35.92 36.50 1.54
CA LYS A 218 36.13 36.35 3.00
C LYS A 218 37.57 36.65 3.41
N LYS A 219 38.58 36.22 2.64
CA LYS A 219 39.99 36.54 2.87
C LYS A 219 40.27 38.05 2.74
N LYS A 220 39.64 38.74 1.78
CA LYS A 220 39.76 40.20 1.59
C LYS A 220 39.12 41.03 2.71
N LYS A 221 38.10 40.50 3.41
CA LYS A 221 37.38 41.20 4.49
C LYS A 221 38.05 41.10 5.89
N GLY A 222 39.24 40.50 6.01
CA GLY A 222 40.02 40.50 7.26
C GLY A 222 39.43 39.67 8.41
N THR A 223 38.26 39.06 8.25
CA THR A 223 37.69 38.08 9.18
C THR A 223 38.39 36.74 9.01
N SER A 224 39.63 36.63 9.51
CA SER A 224 40.29 35.35 9.78
C SER A 224 39.81 34.80 11.12
N GLY A 225 38.49 34.57 11.23
CA GLY A 225 38.00 33.60 12.21
C GLY A 225 38.23 32.22 11.62
N LYS A 226 38.83 31.30 12.39
CA LYS A 226 38.66 29.87 12.12
C LYS A 226 37.16 29.57 12.23
N ASP A 227 36.39 29.83 11.17
CA ASP A 227 35.08 29.24 10.98
C ASP A 227 35.37 27.74 10.87
N ILE A 228 35.39 27.04 12.00
CA ILE A 228 35.32 25.59 12.01
C ILE A 228 34.03 25.32 11.27
N GLU A 229 34.13 24.83 10.04
CA GLU A 229 32.98 24.44 9.24
C GLU A 229 32.44 23.16 9.90
N ILE A 230 31.66 23.34 10.98
CA ILE A 230 31.10 22.24 11.78
C ILE A 230 30.00 21.62 10.91
N LYS A 231 30.42 20.65 10.08
CA LYS A 231 29.50 19.79 9.34
C LYS A 231 28.89 18.80 10.33
N LEU A 232 27.56 18.80 10.45
CA LEU A 232 26.83 17.82 11.24
C LEU A 232 27.14 16.41 10.71
N GLY A 233 27.80 15.61 11.55
CA GLY A 233 28.27 14.26 11.23
C GLY A 233 29.74 14.14 10.85
N GLY A 234 30.52 15.24 10.85
CA GLY A 234 31.94 15.22 10.52
C GLY A 234 32.17 14.88 9.04
N ASN A 235 32.95 13.83 8.77
CA ASN A 235 33.27 13.39 7.41
C ASN A 235 32.22 12.44 6.83
N ASP A 236 31.99 12.50 5.52
CA ASP A 236 31.08 11.56 4.82
C ASP A 236 31.57 10.09 4.85
N GLU A 237 32.84 9.89 5.22
CA GLU A 237 33.42 8.60 5.55
C GLU A 237 33.65 8.51 7.06
N PRO A 238 32.71 7.91 7.81
CA PRO A 238 32.85 7.77 9.25
C PRO A 238 33.94 6.75 9.58
N THR A 239 34.83 7.11 10.51
CA THR A 239 35.90 6.24 11.01
C THR A 239 35.46 5.39 12.21
N SER A 240 34.40 5.80 12.92
CA SER A 240 33.86 5.06 14.07
C SER A 240 33.09 3.82 13.61
N LYS A 241 33.18 2.71 14.37
CA LYS A 241 32.44 1.47 14.10
C LYS A 241 30.93 1.73 13.97
N ALA A 242 30.38 2.56 14.85
CA ALA A 242 28.97 2.96 14.82
C ALA A 242 28.60 3.75 13.55
N GLY A 243 29.44 4.71 13.15
CA GLY A 243 29.18 5.49 11.94
C GLY A 243 29.26 4.64 10.65
N VAL A 244 30.20 3.70 10.57
CA VAL A 244 30.29 2.74 9.45
C VAL A 244 29.04 1.87 9.38
N PHE A 245 28.54 1.40 10.52
CA PHE A 245 27.29 0.65 10.60
C PHE A 245 26.09 1.48 10.12
N ILE A 246 25.91 2.69 10.64
CA ILE A 246 24.80 3.58 10.26
C ILE A 246 24.85 3.92 8.77
N LYS A 247 26.04 4.15 8.19
CA LYS A 247 26.20 4.40 6.75
C LYS A 247 25.75 3.22 5.88
N LYS A 248 25.97 1.99 6.35
CA LYS A 248 25.56 0.75 5.64
C LYS A 248 24.10 0.40 5.84
N PHE A 249 23.53 0.75 7.00
CA PHE A 249 22.16 0.45 7.35
C PHE A 249 21.17 1.33 6.55
N ASP A 250 20.21 0.69 5.87
CA ASP A 250 19.24 1.40 5.04
C ASP A 250 18.03 1.91 5.84
N ILE A 251 18.28 2.94 6.64
CA ILE A 251 17.25 3.55 7.50
C ILE A 251 16.09 4.17 6.70
N VAL A 252 16.31 4.61 5.46
CA VAL A 252 15.25 5.18 4.63
C VAL A 252 14.26 4.10 4.23
N THR A 253 14.74 2.94 3.78
CA THR A 253 13.88 1.79 3.51
C THR A 253 13.12 1.35 4.76
N LEU A 254 13.79 1.28 5.92
CA LEU A 254 13.13 0.95 7.19
C LEU A 254 12.01 1.95 7.51
N ALA A 255 12.29 3.25 7.42
CA ALA A 255 11.34 4.29 7.76
C ALA A 255 10.11 4.26 6.86
N LEU A 256 10.29 4.14 5.53
CA LEU A 256 9.17 4.04 4.59
C LEU A 256 8.34 2.76 4.77
N SER A 257 8.98 1.64 5.13
CA SER A 257 8.29 0.40 5.49
C SER A 257 7.41 0.56 6.73
N ILE A 258 7.93 1.20 7.77
CA ILE A 258 7.16 1.52 8.98
C ILE A 258 6.02 2.49 8.64
N THR A 259 6.27 3.48 7.79
CA THR A 259 5.24 4.43 7.34
C THR A 259 4.08 3.72 6.63
N TYR A 260 4.35 2.73 5.78
CA TYR A 260 3.27 1.94 5.15
C TYR A 260 2.47 1.15 6.20
N ALA A 261 3.19 0.44 7.08
CA ALA A 261 2.61 -0.43 8.10
C ALA A 261 1.84 0.31 9.21
N LEU A 262 2.16 1.59 9.45
CA LEU A 262 1.52 2.43 10.47
C LEU A 262 0.74 3.60 9.84
N SER A 263 0.41 3.51 8.55
CA SER A 263 -0.34 4.54 7.84
C SER A 263 -1.78 4.65 8.34
N ALA A 264 -2.44 5.78 8.08
CA ALA A 264 -3.84 5.97 8.48
C ALA A 264 -4.76 4.90 7.91
N TYR A 265 -4.47 4.36 6.71
CA TYR A 265 -5.26 3.26 6.15
C TYR A 265 -5.37 2.09 7.13
N MET A 266 -4.29 1.75 7.83
CA MET A 266 -4.24 0.62 8.76
C MET A 266 -5.12 0.81 10.01
N VAL A 267 -5.48 2.05 10.36
CA VAL A 267 -6.37 2.38 11.50
C VAL A 267 -7.77 2.80 11.04
N GLY A 268 -7.97 3.10 9.75
CA GLY A 268 -9.27 3.29 9.15
C GLY A 268 -9.84 1.96 8.66
N SER A 269 -9.85 1.77 7.34
CA SER A 269 -10.35 0.52 6.71
C SER A 269 -9.56 -0.73 7.10
N GLY A 270 -8.29 -0.59 7.51
CA GLY A 270 -7.42 -1.69 7.91
C GLY A 270 -7.78 -2.32 9.26
N LEU A 271 -8.65 -1.70 10.07
CA LEU A 271 -9.23 -2.37 11.25
C LEU A 271 -10.11 -3.56 10.88
N ASN A 272 -10.58 -3.63 9.63
CA ASN A 272 -11.17 -4.84 9.10
C ASN A 272 -10.09 -5.91 8.89
N VAL A 273 -9.92 -6.77 9.90
CA VAL A 273 -8.88 -7.81 9.92
C VAL A 273 -8.98 -8.76 8.72
N THR A 274 -10.17 -8.96 8.16
CA THR A 274 -10.39 -9.82 6.98
C THR A 274 -9.94 -9.18 5.67
N TRP A 275 -10.04 -7.85 5.54
CA TRP A 275 -9.54 -7.14 4.36
C TRP A 275 -8.03 -6.92 4.42
N LEU A 276 -7.51 -6.80 5.64
CA LEU A 276 -6.12 -6.45 5.90
C LEU A 276 -5.12 -7.45 5.29
N GLY A 277 -5.47 -8.74 5.19
CA GLY A 277 -4.58 -9.77 4.62
C GLY A 277 -4.08 -9.43 3.20
N ALA A 278 -5.01 -9.13 2.28
CA ALA A 278 -4.67 -8.79 0.90
C ALA A 278 -3.90 -7.45 0.80
N VAL A 279 -4.24 -6.49 1.67
CA VAL A 279 -3.53 -5.20 1.76
C VAL A 279 -2.09 -5.38 2.23
N VAL A 280 -1.86 -6.22 3.23
CA VAL A 280 -0.53 -6.57 3.73
C VAL A 280 0.31 -7.20 2.63
N LEU A 281 -0.27 -8.12 1.86
CA LEU A 281 0.40 -8.82 0.76
C LEU A 281 0.71 -7.91 -0.45
N PHE A 282 -0.02 -6.81 -0.61
CA PHE A 282 0.05 -5.95 -1.79
C PHE A 282 1.47 -5.49 -2.18
N PRO A 283 2.35 -5.02 -1.27
CA PRO A 283 3.72 -4.63 -1.66
C PRO A 283 4.53 -5.81 -2.22
N LEU A 284 4.30 -7.02 -1.73
CA LEU A 284 4.94 -8.23 -2.25
C LEU A 284 4.42 -8.58 -3.65
N LEU A 285 3.12 -8.39 -3.90
CA LEU A 285 2.56 -8.51 -5.25
C LEU A 285 3.15 -7.46 -6.21
N MET A 286 3.34 -6.22 -5.76
CA MET A 286 3.99 -5.18 -6.58
C MET A 286 5.44 -5.51 -6.90
N LEU A 287 6.18 -6.09 -5.95
CA LEU A 287 7.50 -6.66 -6.20
C LEU A 287 7.41 -7.76 -7.27
N ALA A 288 6.43 -8.65 -7.18
CA ALA A 288 6.25 -9.74 -8.14
C ALA A 288 5.93 -9.23 -9.55
N VAL A 289 5.14 -8.16 -9.69
CA VAL A 289 4.92 -7.46 -10.97
C VAL A 289 6.23 -6.95 -11.54
N GLU A 290 7.06 -6.27 -10.74
CA GLU A 290 8.35 -5.77 -11.21
C GLU A 290 9.28 -6.91 -11.63
N ARG A 291 9.30 -8.03 -10.89
CA ARG A 291 10.09 -9.23 -11.26
C ARG A 291 9.57 -9.94 -12.49
N LEU A 292 8.26 -9.98 -12.71
CA LEU A 292 7.68 -10.52 -13.94
C LEU A 292 8.21 -9.73 -15.14
N ILE A 293 8.22 -8.40 -15.05
CA ILE A 293 8.63 -7.53 -16.15
C ILE A 293 10.14 -7.53 -16.33
N THR A 294 10.93 -7.46 -15.26
CA THR A 294 12.39 -7.32 -15.36
C THR A 294 13.14 -8.65 -15.48
N GLU A 295 12.64 -9.71 -14.84
CA GLU A 295 13.32 -11.02 -14.76
C GLU A 295 12.54 -12.13 -15.47
N GLY A 296 11.34 -11.87 -16.02
CA GLY A 296 10.47 -12.89 -16.63
C GLY A 296 9.86 -13.88 -15.62
N LYS A 297 9.97 -13.61 -14.31
CA LYS A 297 9.55 -14.55 -13.23
C LYS A 297 8.05 -14.46 -12.95
N TRP A 298 7.27 -14.97 -13.90
CA TRP A 298 5.81 -14.94 -13.87
C TRP A 298 5.18 -15.75 -12.73
N LEU A 299 5.81 -16.86 -12.32
CA LEU A 299 5.27 -17.75 -11.29
C LEU A 299 5.08 -17.05 -9.94
N MET A 300 6.02 -16.18 -9.54
CA MET A 300 5.90 -15.43 -8.29
C MET A 300 4.67 -14.53 -8.32
N TYR A 301 4.45 -13.82 -9.44
CA TYR A 301 3.28 -12.98 -9.63
C TYR A 301 1.98 -13.79 -9.57
N CYS A 302 1.90 -14.89 -10.33
CA CYS A 302 0.76 -15.79 -10.32
C CYS A 302 0.40 -16.26 -8.90
N LEU A 303 1.39 -16.79 -8.15
CA LEU A 303 1.16 -17.28 -6.78
C LEU A 303 0.76 -16.17 -5.80
N THR A 304 1.39 -15.00 -5.88
CA THR A 304 1.02 -13.87 -5.01
C THR A 304 -0.37 -13.32 -5.35
N LEU A 305 -0.77 -13.35 -6.62
CA LEU A 305 -2.11 -12.91 -7.03
C LEU A 305 -3.17 -13.92 -6.59
N THR A 306 -2.91 -15.22 -6.73
CA THR A 306 -3.77 -16.28 -6.16
C THR A 306 -3.92 -16.10 -4.66
N ALA A 307 -2.82 -15.88 -3.94
CA ALA A 307 -2.86 -15.63 -2.50
C ALA A 307 -3.66 -14.36 -2.16
N SER A 308 -3.58 -13.29 -2.97
CA SER A 308 -4.43 -12.11 -2.78
C SER A 308 -5.92 -12.47 -2.85
N PHE A 309 -6.33 -13.23 -3.88
CA PHE A 309 -7.73 -13.65 -4.03
C PHE A 309 -8.22 -14.53 -2.88
N ILE A 310 -7.36 -15.43 -2.39
CA ILE A 310 -7.66 -16.27 -1.23
C ILE A 310 -7.77 -15.43 0.04
N LEU A 311 -6.90 -14.44 0.23
CA LEU A 311 -6.95 -13.57 1.41
C LEU A 311 -8.20 -12.68 1.42
N ASN A 312 -8.53 -12.09 0.27
CA ASN A 312 -9.75 -11.31 0.14
C ASN A 312 -10.15 -11.12 -1.33
N PHE A 313 -11.34 -11.59 -1.70
CA PHE A 313 -11.86 -11.44 -3.05
C PHE A 313 -12.07 -9.97 -3.46
N TYR A 314 -12.71 -9.16 -2.61
CA TYR A 314 -13.06 -7.77 -2.93
C TYR A 314 -11.83 -6.87 -3.10
N ILE A 315 -10.89 -6.91 -2.14
CA ILE A 315 -9.63 -6.15 -2.25
C ILE A 315 -8.84 -6.59 -3.48
N SER A 316 -8.91 -7.87 -3.86
CA SER A 316 -8.22 -8.37 -5.06
C SER A 316 -8.76 -7.79 -6.37
N ILE A 317 -10.06 -7.45 -6.46
CA ILE A 317 -10.60 -6.71 -7.60
C ILE A 317 -9.89 -5.36 -7.73
N ILE A 318 -9.79 -4.61 -6.63
CA ILE A 318 -9.11 -3.30 -6.58
C ILE A 318 -7.63 -3.44 -6.98
N VAL A 319 -6.97 -4.46 -6.45
CA VAL A 319 -5.57 -4.76 -6.76
C VAL A 319 -5.39 -5.12 -8.24
N CYS A 320 -6.26 -5.92 -8.84
CA CYS A 320 -6.21 -6.26 -10.27
C CYS A 320 -6.33 -5.04 -11.19
N ILE A 321 -7.25 -4.12 -10.86
CA ILE A 321 -7.39 -2.83 -11.57
C ILE A 321 -6.07 -2.06 -11.50
N PHE A 322 -5.48 -1.95 -10.30
CA PHE A 322 -4.25 -1.20 -10.13
C PHE A 322 -3.03 -1.88 -10.79
N THR A 323 -2.86 -3.20 -10.68
CA THR A 323 -1.72 -3.90 -11.30
C THR A 323 -1.75 -3.78 -12.82
N LEU A 324 -2.95 -3.76 -13.43
CA LEU A 324 -3.12 -3.47 -14.84
C LEU A 324 -2.61 -2.06 -15.20
N LEU A 325 -2.99 -1.04 -14.43
CA LEU A 325 -2.53 0.33 -14.66
C LEU A 325 -1.02 0.49 -14.39
N TYR A 326 -0.53 -0.09 -13.29
CA TYR A 326 0.88 -0.04 -12.88
C TYR A 326 1.80 -0.74 -13.89
N PHE A 327 1.34 -1.79 -14.57
CA PHE A 327 2.10 -2.46 -15.62
C PHE A 327 2.57 -1.48 -16.71
N PHE A 328 1.73 -0.52 -17.10
CA PHE A 328 2.08 0.49 -18.11
C PHE A 328 2.99 1.63 -17.60
N LEU A 329 3.16 1.74 -16.27
CA LEU A 329 4.13 2.66 -15.67
C LEU A 329 5.57 2.14 -15.82
N GLN A 330 5.75 0.83 -16.00
CA GLN A 330 7.06 0.21 -16.08
C GLN A 330 7.79 0.54 -17.39
N GLU A 331 9.11 0.45 -17.33
CA GLU A 331 9.99 0.63 -18.47
C GLU A 331 10.22 -0.73 -19.16
N PHE A 332 10.14 -0.73 -20.49
CA PHE A 332 10.33 -1.92 -21.30
C PHE A 332 11.48 -1.69 -22.28
N LYS A 333 12.29 -2.72 -22.51
CA LYS A 333 13.49 -2.63 -23.36
C LYS A 333 13.12 -2.40 -24.84
N ASP A 334 12.18 -3.18 -25.36
CA ASP A 334 11.73 -3.13 -26.75
C ASP A 334 10.27 -3.59 -26.89
N THR A 335 9.70 -3.47 -28.08
CA THR A 335 8.31 -3.88 -28.36
C THR A 335 8.10 -5.38 -28.10
N LYS A 336 9.11 -6.21 -28.36
CA LYS A 336 9.06 -7.65 -28.09
C LYS A 336 8.92 -7.92 -26.59
N HIS A 337 9.68 -7.22 -25.76
CA HIS A 337 9.61 -7.30 -24.31
C HIS A 337 8.24 -6.88 -23.77
N ILE A 338 7.62 -5.84 -24.36
CA ILE A 338 6.24 -5.43 -24.02
C ILE A 338 5.27 -6.58 -24.29
N VAL A 339 5.30 -7.16 -25.49
CA VAL A 339 4.37 -8.23 -25.90
C VAL A 339 4.56 -9.47 -25.02
N ILE A 340 5.79 -9.93 -24.81
CA ILE A 340 6.09 -11.11 -23.99
C ILE A 340 5.66 -10.88 -22.53
N SER A 341 5.99 -9.72 -21.95
CA SER A 341 5.59 -9.39 -20.57
C SER A 341 4.07 -9.32 -20.43
N THR A 342 3.38 -8.80 -21.44
CA THR A 342 1.91 -8.73 -21.46
C THR A 342 1.30 -10.13 -21.51
N ILE A 343 1.83 -11.02 -22.37
CA ILE A 343 1.38 -12.43 -22.43
C ILE A 343 1.61 -13.12 -21.09
N TYR A 344 2.80 -13.00 -20.50
CA TYR A 344 3.07 -13.61 -19.19
C TYR A 344 2.17 -13.07 -18.09
N LYS A 345 1.89 -11.76 -18.06
CA LYS A 345 0.93 -11.17 -17.12
C LYS A 345 -0.46 -11.77 -17.32
N LEU A 346 -1.00 -11.75 -18.54
CA LEU A 346 -2.36 -12.22 -18.84
C LEU A 346 -2.53 -13.72 -18.53
N VAL A 347 -1.56 -14.55 -18.92
CA VAL A 347 -1.57 -15.99 -18.59
C VAL A 347 -1.52 -16.17 -17.08
N SER A 348 -0.70 -15.40 -16.36
CA SER A 348 -0.63 -15.46 -14.90
C SER A 348 -1.92 -14.98 -14.22
N ASP A 349 -2.60 -13.97 -14.76
CA ASP A 349 -3.89 -13.51 -14.25
C ASP A 349 -4.95 -14.62 -14.38
N ILE A 350 -5.03 -15.26 -15.55
CA ILE A 350 -5.97 -16.36 -15.82
C ILE A 350 -5.67 -17.56 -14.90
N LEU A 351 -4.40 -17.95 -14.79
CA LEU A 351 -3.99 -19.02 -13.89
C LEU A 351 -4.29 -18.68 -12.43
N ALA A 352 -4.04 -17.44 -12.00
CA ALA A 352 -4.31 -17.02 -10.63
C ALA A 352 -5.80 -17.07 -10.29
N VAL A 353 -6.66 -16.59 -11.19
CA VAL A 353 -8.12 -16.69 -11.08
C VAL A 353 -8.58 -18.14 -11.08
N GLY A 354 -8.01 -18.99 -11.95
CA GLY A 354 -8.30 -20.42 -12.00
C GLY A 354 -7.94 -21.14 -10.69
N MET A 355 -6.76 -20.84 -10.13
CA MET A 355 -6.29 -21.41 -8.86
C MET A 355 -7.12 -20.94 -7.66
N ALA A 356 -7.61 -19.69 -7.68
CA ALA A 356 -8.46 -19.14 -6.62
C ALA A 356 -9.97 -19.33 -6.88
N SER A 357 -10.35 -20.13 -7.89
CA SER A 357 -11.74 -20.30 -8.32
C SER A 357 -12.66 -20.82 -7.21
N PHE A 358 -12.14 -21.63 -6.30
CA PHE A 358 -12.87 -22.14 -5.14
C PHE A 358 -13.31 -21.05 -4.14
N VAL A 359 -12.64 -19.88 -4.14
CA VAL A 359 -13.05 -18.69 -3.38
C VAL A 359 -13.88 -17.74 -4.25
N ILE A 360 -13.45 -17.55 -5.50
CA ILE A 360 -14.05 -16.58 -6.42
C ILE A 360 -15.48 -16.98 -6.81
N ILE A 361 -15.73 -18.24 -7.16
CA ILE A 361 -17.05 -18.68 -7.63
C ILE A 361 -18.12 -18.51 -6.52
N PRO A 362 -17.90 -18.98 -5.28
CA PRO A 362 -18.87 -18.75 -4.20
C PRO A 362 -19.02 -17.26 -3.86
N SER A 363 -17.91 -16.51 -3.84
CA SER A 363 -17.96 -15.05 -3.59
C SER A 363 -18.79 -14.30 -4.63
N LEU A 364 -18.79 -14.72 -5.89
CA LEU A 364 -19.61 -14.13 -6.97
C LEU A 364 -21.09 -14.56 -6.89
N ARG A 365 -21.38 -15.73 -6.29
CA ARG A 365 -22.74 -16.21 -6.06
C ARG A 365 -23.40 -15.59 -4.85
N SER A 366 -22.60 -15.17 -3.86
CA SER A 366 -23.06 -14.43 -2.68
C SER A 366 -23.92 -13.23 -3.05
N ASP A 367 -25.10 -13.14 -2.42
CA ASP A 367 -26.00 -12.01 -2.63
C ASP A 367 -25.43 -10.69 -2.10
N LEU A 368 -24.45 -10.73 -1.19
CA LEU A 368 -23.74 -9.54 -0.75
C LEU A 368 -22.97 -8.93 -1.91
N MET A 369 -22.21 -9.76 -2.62
CA MET A 369 -21.41 -9.33 -3.75
C MET A 369 -22.30 -8.80 -4.89
N LYS A 370 -23.44 -9.46 -5.16
CA LYS A 370 -24.40 -8.98 -6.17
C LYS A 370 -24.97 -7.59 -5.84
N ARG A 371 -25.11 -7.24 -4.55
CA ARG A 371 -25.55 -5.90 -4.11
C ARG A 371 -24.43 -4.86 -4.16
N MET A 372 -23.19 -5.27 -3.85
CA MET A 372 -22.03 -4.37 -3.87
C MET A 372 -21.55 -4.07 -5.29
N LEU A 373 -21.53 -5.08 -6.17
CA LEU A 373 -21.03 -4.97 -7.54
C LEU A 373 -22.16 -4.52 -8.48
N SER A 374 -22.11 -3.26 -8.91
CA SER A 374 -22.91 -2.79 -10.05
C SER A 374 -22.01 -2.64 -11.28
N LEU A 375 -22.57 -2.58 -12.48
CA LEU A 375 -21.85 -2.11 -13.68
C LEU A 375 -22.40 -0.77 -14.19
N GLU A 376 -23.27 -0.15 -13.39
CA GLU A 376 -23.88 1.14 -13.67
C GLU A 376 -23.01 2.23 -13.05
N PHE A 377 -22.26 2.92 -13.89
CA PHE A 377 -21.38 4.00 -13.43
C PHE A 377 -22.20 5.19 -12.92
N PRO A 378 -21.90 5.69 -11.71
CA PRO A 378 -22.58 6.85 -11.17
C PRO A 378 -22.19 8.11 -11.96
N LEU A 379 -23.14 9.05 -12.06
CA LEU A 379 -22.89 10.36 -12.64
C LEU A 379 -21.73 11.07 -11.93
N ALA A 380 -20.91 11.75 -12.74
CA ALA A 380 -19.73 12.47 -12.29
C ALA A 380 -20.09 13.64 -11.36
N GLN A 381 -19.73 13.51 -10.08
CA GLN A 381 -20.05 14.47 -9.03
C GLN A 381 -18.91 14.55 -8.00
N VAL A 382 -18.71 15.75 -7.45
CA VAL A 382 -17.79 15.97 -6.33
C VAL A 382 -18.51 15.56 -5.05
N LYS A 383 -18.09 14.44 -4.45
CA LYS A 383 -18.65 13.92 -3.20
C LYS A 383 -18.19 14.73 -1.98
N VAL A 384 -16.93 15.18 -1.98
CA VAL A 384 -16.29 15.87 -0.85
C VAL A 384 -15.39 16.99 -1.35
N LYS A 385 -15.24 18.05 -0.54
CA LYS A 385 -14.36 19.16 -0.89
C LYS A 385 -12.91 18.71 -0.87
N ILE A 386 -12.12 19.16 -1.85
CA ILE A 386 -10.69 18.85 -1.91
C ILE A 386 -9.91 19.24 -0.65
N PHE A 387 -10.33 20.30 0.05
CA PHE A 387 -9.72 20.75 1.29
C PHE A 387 -9.97 19.80 2.46
N ASP A 388 -11.09 19.07 2.45
CA ASP A 388 -11.34 18.00 3.41
C ASP A 388 -10.41 16.81 3.13
N VAL A 389 -10.12 16.49 1.86
CA VAL A 389 -9.12 15.47 1.51
C VAL A 389 -7.73 15.84 2.04
N PHE A 390 -7.30 17.09 1.82
CA PHE A 390 -6.01 17.58 2.35
C PHE A 390 -5.98 17.56 3.88
N LYS A 391 -7.10 17.90 4.53
CA LYS A 391 -7.23 17.79 5.99
C LYS A 391 -6.91 16.37 6.45
N TYR A 392 -7.46 15.31 5.82
CA TYR A 392 -7.13 13.91 6.18
C TYR A 392 -5.71 13.45 5.80
N GLN A 393 -4.84 14.36 5.34
CA GLN A 393 -3.40 14.14 5.16
C GLN A 393 -2.55 14.93 6.18
N LEU A 394 -3.17 15.43 7.25
CA LEU A 394 -2.50 16.14 8.34
C LEU A 394 -2.29 15.23 9.56
N THR A 395 -1.23 15.50 10.30
CA THR A 395 -0.93 14.78 11.54
C THR A 395 -1.90 15.16 12.66
N GLY A 396 -2.18 14.26 13.59
CA GLY A 396 -2.96 14.55 14.80
C GLY A 396 -4.48 14.63 14.59
N LEU A 397 -4.99 14.44 13.36
CA LEU A 397 -6.40 14.19 13.15
C LEU A 397 -6.74 12.73 13.42
N ARG A 398 -7.92 12.54 14.01
CA ARG A 398 -8.52 11.21 14.11
C ARG A 398 -8.80 10.70 12.70
N THR A 399 -8.25 9.53 12.40
CA THR A 399 -8.53 8.78 11.20
C THR A 399 -9.96 8.26 11.31
N ASN A 400 -10.74 8.46 10.25
CA ASN A 400 -12.11 8.02 10.27
C ASN A 400 -12.19 6.50 10.11
N THR A 401 -12.97 5.89 10.99
CA THR A 401 -13.30 4.46 11.00
C THR A 401 -14.53 4.20 10.13
N ALA A 402 -15.00 2.94 10.01
CA ALA A 402 -16.25 2.68 9.29
C ALA A 402 -17.50 3.17 10.03
N LYS A 403 -17.39 3.57 11.29
CA LYS A 403 -18.48 4.22 12.06
C LYS A 403 -18.66 5.70 11.72
N ASP A 404 -17.66 6.34 11.10
CA ASP A 404 -17.68 7.76 10.81
C ASP A 404 -18.28 8.06 9.44
N SER A 405 -18.94 9.21 9.28
CA SER A 405 -19.63 9.62 8.04
C SER A 405 -18.71 9.96 6.84
N LEU A 406 -17.41 9.63 6.91
CA LEU A 406 -16.47 9.95 5.85
C LEU A 406 -15.22 9.07 5.91
N HIS A 407 -15.11 8.04 5.09
CA HIS A 407 -14.03 7.05 5.23
C HIS A 407 -12.76 7.42 4.42
N LEU A 408 -12.09 8.51 4.81
CA LEU A 408 -10.80 8.93 4.26
C LEU A 408 -9.63 8.58 5.19
N ALA A 409 -8.80 7.63 4.76
CA ALA A 409 -7.67 7.13 5.54
C ALA A 409 -6.39 7.08 4.67
N ILE A 410 -5.87 8.26 4.32
CA ILE A 410 -4.79 8.43 3.32
C ILE A 410 -3.53 9.15 3.85
N TYR A 411 -3.45 9.40 5.16
CA TYR A 411 -2.27 9.99 5.78
C TYR A 411 -1.13 8.96 5.90
N ALA A 412 0.06 9.37 5.47
CA ALA A 412 1.30 8.60 5.52
C ALA A 412 2.50 9.49 5.90
N GLY A 413 2.26 10.48 6.76
CA GLY A 413 3.26 11.47 7.18
C GLY A 413 3.25 12.73 6.31
N ILE A 414 3.39 13.90 6.91
CA ILE A 414 3.34 15.19 6.20
C ILE A 414 4.48 15.33 5.19
N PHE A 415 5.60 14.62 5.41
CA PHE A 415 6.72 14.57 4.48
C PHE A 415 6.28 14.09 3.08
N THR A 416 5.26 13.22 2.98
CA THR A 416 4.79 12.69 1.69
C THR A 416 4.26 13.78 0.78
N LEU A 417 3.54 14.77 1.31
CA LEU A 417 3.07 15.93 0.53
C LEU A 417 4.24 16.68 -0.11
N MET A 418 5.28 16.95 0.67
CA MET A 418 6.47 17.63 0.16
C MET A 418 7.22 16.76 -0.88
N MET A 419 7.33 15.45 -0.64
CA MET A 419 8.03 14.51 -1.53
C MET A 419 7.37 14.39 -2.92
N ILE A 420 6.05 14.52 -3.03
CA ILE A 420 5.35 14.52 -4.33
C ILE A 420 5.86 15.68 -5.21
N PHE A 421 5.97 16.88 -4.64
CA PHE A 421 6.48 18.06 -5.37
C PHE A 421 7.99 17.95 -5.65
N LEU A 422 8.76 17.35 -4.74
CA LEU A 422 10.18 17.07 -4.99
C LEU A 422 10.36 16.04 -6.12
N TYR A 423 9.53 15.01 -6.18
CA TYR A 423 9.54 14.02 -7.26
C TYR A 423 9.26 14.68 -8.62
N ALA A 424 8.23 15.52 -8.69
CA ALA A 424 7.90 16.28 -9.90
C ALA A 424 9.06 17.19 -10.37
N SER A 425 9.76 17.82 -9.43
CA SER A 425 10.81 18.79 -9.73
C SER A 425 12.24 18.20 -9.79
N ASN A 426 12.41 16.90 -9.53
CA ASN A 426 13.74 16.29 -9.50
C ASN A 426 14.38 16.25 -10.89
N GLY A 427 15.63 16.69 -10.98
CA GLY A 427 16.35 16.72 -12.25
C GLY A 427 16.60 15.32 -12.82
N ASN A 428 17.02 14.37 -11.99
CA ASN A 428 17.61 13.10 -12.44
C ASN A 428 16.60 11.97 -12.64
N ILE A 429 15.32 12.20 -12.37
CA ILE A 429 14.27 11.23 -12.63
C ILE A 429 13.78 11.43 -14.06
N ASN A 430 13.81 10.36 -14.86
CA ASN A 430 13.36 10.37 -16.25
C ASN A 430 11.97 10.99 -16.40
N PHE A 431 11.81 11.88 -17.38
CA PHE A 431 10.58 12.63 -17.59
C PHE A 431 9.37 11.73 -17.88
N ASN A 432 9.54 10.67 -18.66
CA ASN A 432 8.45 9.76 -19.02
C ASN A 432 7.98 8.96 -17.79
N LYS A 433 8.92 8.38 -17.05
CA LYS A 433 8.64 7.68 -15.77
C LYS A 433 7.93 8.60 -14.79
N LYS A 434 8.42 9.82 -14.66
CA LYS A 434 7.84 10.86 -13.81
C LYS A 434 6.41 11.20 -14.22
N LEU A 435 6.18 11.50 -15.49
CA LEU A 435 4.86 11.90 -16.02
C LEU A 435 3.82 10.79 -15.82
N LYS A 436 4.17 9.54 -16.14
CA LYS A 436 3.27 8.38 -15.93
C LYS A 436 2.93 8.17 -14.45
N THR A 437 3.94 8.24 -13.57
CA THR A 437 3.76 8.02 -12.12
C THR A 437 2.90 9.12 -11.50
N ILE A 438 3.17 10.39 -11.85
CA ILE A 438 2.38 11.54 -11.38
C ILE A 438 0.96 11.47 -11.95
N GLY A 439 0.81 11.16 -13.24
CA GLY A 439 -0.50 11.02 -13.88
C GLY A 439 -1.39 9.99 -13.18
N LEU A 440 -0.88 8.78 -12.94
CA LEU A 440 -1.64 7.76 -12.21
C LEU A 440 -1.95 8.19 -10.77
N THR A 441 -0.99 8.81 -10.09
CA THR A 441 -1.22 9.30 -8.72
C THR A 441 -2.30 10.39 -8.68
N ILE A 442 -2.33 11.31 -9.66
CA ILE A 442 -3.37 12.34 -9.77
C ILE A 442 -4.73 11.69 -10.01
N VAL A 443 -4.82 10.68 -10.87
CA VAL A 443 -6.08 9.94 -11.12
C VAL A 443 -6.59 9.28 -9.83
N LEU A 444 -5.72 8.61 -9.08
CA LEU A 444 -6.05 8.03 -7.77
C LEU A 444 -6.43 9.10 -6.74
N TYR A 445 -5.77 10.26 -6.77
CA TYR A 445 -6.10 11.37 -5.88
C TYR A 445 -7.47 11.96 -6.19
N ILE A 446 -7.82 12.15 -7.47
CA ILE A 446 -9.16 12.57 -7.91
C ILE A 446 -10.23 11.56 -7.46
N ALA A 447 -9.91 10.27 -7.47
CA ALA A 447 -10.79 9.22 -6.98
C ALA A 447 -11.14 9.35 -5.49
N THR A 448 -10.42 10.13 -4.68
CA THR A 448 -10.76 10.32 -3.26
C THR A 448 -11.97 11.23 -3.05
N PHE A 449 -12.31 12.08 -4.02
CA PHE A 449 -13.39 13.06 -3.89
C PHE A 449 -14.40 13.07 -5.05
N HIS A 450 -14.15 12.36 -6.14
CA HIS A 450 -15.03 12.32 -7.30
C HIS A 450 -15.75 10.97 -7.45
N SER A 451 -17.09 10.97 -7.56
CA SER A 451 -17.96 9.78 -7.53
C SER A 451 -17.56 8.67 -8.50
N THR A 452 -17.42 8.97 -9.80
CA THR A 452 -17.16 7.97 -10.85
C THR A 452 -15.81 7.29 -10.71
N MET A 453 -14.77 8.06 -10.37
CA MET A 453 -13.42 7.53 -10.15
C MET A 453 -13.35 6.79 -8.83
N ASN A 454 -13.99 7.32 -7.77
CA ASN A 454 -14.10 6.66 -6.47
C ASN A 454 -14.74 5.28 -6.63
N TYR A 455 -15.82 5.18 -7.39
CA TYR A 455 -16.50 3.94 -7.71
C TYR A 455 -15.59 2.91 -8.41
N LEU A 456 -14.87 3.33 -9.47
CA LEU A 456 -13.95 2.47 -10.19
C LEU A 456 -12.84 1.92 -9.27
N PHE A 457 -12.20 2.79 -8.50
CA PHE A 457 -11.09 2.40 -7.62
C PHE A 457 -11.53 1.73 -6.32
N ASN A 458 -12.82 1.79 -5.96
CA ASN A 458 -13.42 0.93 -4.94
C ASN A 458 -13.96 -0.39 -5.52
N GLY A 459 -13.48 -0.83 -6.68
CA GLY A 459 -13.82 -2.15 -7.23
C GLY A 459 -15.27 -2.26 -7.67
N PHE A 460 -15.81 -1.20 -8.29
CA PHE A 460 -17.20 -1.11 -8.77
C PHE A 460 -18.25 -1.13 -7.66
N ASN A 461 -17.87 -0.69 -6.46
CA ASN A 461 -18.77 -0.53 -5.33
C ASN A 461 -19.17 0.95 -5.13
N TYR A 462 -20.46 1.23 -5.23
CA TYR A 462 -20.99 2.57 -4.99
C TYR A 462 -21.30 2.78 -3.52
N THR A 463 -20.54 3.68 -2.91
CA THR A 463 -20.78 4.16 -1.55
C THR A 463 -21.47 5.52 -1.59
N ARG A 464 -22.43 5.79 -0.69
CA ARG A 464 -23.10 7.10 -0.63
C ARG A 464 -22.12 8.21 -0.24
N GLU A 465 -21.34 7.96 0.81
CA GLU A 465 -20.22 8.79 1.23
C GLU A 465 -18.94 8.31 0.55
N PRO A 466 -17.93 9.15 0.31
CA PRO A 466 -16.70 8.68 -0.32
C PRO A 466 -15.93 7.80 0.66
N SER A 467 -15.63 6.59 0.19
CA SER A 467 -14.74 5.65 0.84
C SER A 467 -13.43 5.54 0.07
N THR A 468 -12.33 5.37 0.79
CA THR A 468 -10.99 5.19 0.20
C THR A 468 -10.44 3.80 0.51
N VAL A 469 -11.19 2.75 0.13
CA VAL A 469 -10.70 1.36 0.28
C VAL A 469 -9.40 1.13 -0.50
N PHE A 470 -9.20 1.83 -1.61
CA PHE A 470 -7.93 1.87 -2.35
C PHE A 470 -6.84 2.76 -1.72
N GLY A 471 -7.07 3.35 -0.53
CA GLY A 471 -6.15 4.30 0.10
C GLY A 471 -4.74 3.74 0.31
N PHE A 472 -4.61 2.45 0.59
CA PHE A 472 -3.31 1.77 0.70
C PHE A 472 -2.47 1.84 -0.60
N ILE A 473 -3.14 1.87 -1.77
CA ILE A 473 -2.49 2.00 -3.09
C ILE A 473 -1.97 3.42 -3.28
N LEU A 474 -2.79 4.42 -2.90
CA LEU A 474 -2.37 5.82 -2.96
C LEU A 474 -1.17 6.08 -2.04
N ILE A 475 -1.19 5.53 -0.82
CA ILE A 475 -0.07 5.59 0.12
C ILE A 475 1.16 4.89 -0.45
N PHE A 476 1.01 3.69 -1.03
CA PHE A 476 2.10 2.98 -1.72
C PHE A 476 2.74 3.84 -2.82
N MET A 477 1.93 4.56 -3.61
CA MET A 477 2.42 5.46 -4.66
C MET A 477 3.19 6.65 -4.08
N PHE A 478 2.70 7.28 -3.02
CA PHE A 478 3.40 8.36 -2.32
C PHE A 478 4.76 7.92 -1.78
N LEU A 479 4.81 6.77 -1.11
CA LEU A 479 6.04 6.24 -0.55
C LEU A 479 7.02 5.78 -1.63
N SER A 480 6.52 5.24 -2.75
CA SER A 480 7.33 4.91 -3.93
C SER A 480 7.99 6.15 -4.54
N MET A 481 7.25 7.26 -4.68
CA MET A 481 7.83 8.53 -5.15
C MET A 481 8.85 9.10 -4.16
N ALA A 482 8.54 9.06 -2.86
CA ALA A 482 9.48 9.48 -1.82
C ALA A 482 10.79 8.69 -1.88
N TYR A 483 10.72 7.37 -2.11
CA TYR A 483 11.91 6.53 -2.26
C TYR A 483 12.79 6.95 -3.45
N SER A 484 12.19 7.20 -4.62
CA SER A 484 12.92 7.72 -5.79
C SER A 484 13.56 9.08 -5.51
N VAL A 485 12.89 9.96 -4.74
CA VAL A 485 13.46 11.26 -4.32
C VAL A 485 14.65 11.07 -3.39
N PHE A 486 14.57 10.17 -2.41
CA PHE A 486 15.69 9.91 -1.49
C PHE A 486 16.94 9.37 -2.21
N ILE A 487 16.77 8.54 -3.24
CA ILE A 487 17.89 8.04 -4.06
C ILE A 487 18.51 9.16 -4.90
N ASN A 488 17.68 10.07 -5.42
CA ASN A 488 18.08 11.16 -6.33
C ASN A 488 18.20 12.53 -5.64
N ILE A 489 18.31 12.58 -4.31
CA ILE A 489 18.25 13.84 -3.53
C ILE A 489 19.40 14.81 -3.86
N GLU A 490 20.56 14.29 -4.25
CA GLU A 490 21.73 15.07 -4.67
C GLU A 490 21.40 15.98 -5.87
N HIS A 491 20.57 15.49 -6.78
CA HIS A 491 20.16 16.17 -8.01
C HIS A 491 18.96 17.11 -7.82
N GLN A 492 18.47 17.26 -6.59
CA GLN A 492 17.42 18.20 -6.27
C GLN A 492 17.98 19.64 -6.21
N ARG A 493 17.31 20.62 -6.82
CA ARG A 493 17.73 22.03 -6.73
C ARG A 493 17.21 22.65 -5.43
N SER A 494 17.99 23.52 -4.77
CA SER A 494 17.54 24.13 -3.51
C SER A 494 16.28 25.00 -3.67
N ILE A 495 16.13 25.67 -4.82
CA ILE A 495 14.92 26.46 -5.11
C ILE A 495 13.66 25.59 -5.20
N THR A 496 13.77 24.37 -5.73
CA THR A 496 12.62 23.47 -5.85
C THR A 496 12.23 22.87 -4.49
N VAL A 497 13.19 22.76 -3.56
CA VAL A 497 12.91 22.45 -2.15
C VAL A 497 12.10 23.56 -1.49
N LEU A 498 12.49 24.82 -1.67
CA LEU A 498 11.74 25.97 -1.15
C LEU A 498 10.32 26.04 -1.74
N VAL A 499 10.19 25.86 -3.06
CA VAL A 499 8.87 25.85 -3.72
C VAL A 499 8.00 24.71 -3.20
N ALA A 500 8.53 23.49 -3.06
CA ALA A 500 7.80 22.35 -2.50
C ALA A 500 7.31 22.62 -1.07
N PHE A 501 8.15 23.25 -0.25
CA PHE A 501 7.79 23.66 1.10
C PHE A 501 6.67 24.71 1.10
N VAL A 502 6.80 25.78 0.31
CA VAL A 502 5.78 26.84 0.22
C VAL A 502 4.44 26.28 -0.28
N ILE A 503 4.44 25.38 -1.26
CA ILE A 503 3.21 24.72 -1.72
C ILE A 503 2.61 23.86 -0.62
N THR A 504 3.43 23.11 0.12
CA THR A 504 2.95 22.28 1.24
C THR A 504 2.32 23.16 2.33
N LEU A 505 2.96 24.29 2.69
CA LEU A 505 2.40 25.25 3.64
C LEU A 505 1.09 25.87 3.13
N ALA A 506 1.03 26.22 1.84
CA ALA A 506 -0.19 26.75 1.23
C ALA A 506 -1.32 25.72 1.28
N ILE A 507 -1.05 24.43 1.06
CA ILE A 507 -2.05 23.36 1.19
C ILE A 507 -2.55 23.26 2.63
N ILE A 508 -1.65 23.23 3.63
CA ILE A 508 -2.03 23.18 5.05
C ILE A 508 -2.88 24.40 5.43
N PHE A 509 -2.45 25.59 5.02
CA PHE A 509 -3.17 26.84 5.30
C PHE A 509 -4.54 26.88 4.60
N MET A 510 -4.63 26.46 3.34
CA MET A 510 -5.90 26.40 2.62
C MET A 510 -6.84 25.34 3.22
N ALA A 511 -6.31 24.21 3.68
CA ALA A 511 -7.08 23.23 4.41
C ALA A 511 -7.63 23.82 5.72
N LEU A 512 -6.83 24.59 6.47
CA LEU A 512 -7.29 25.29 7.67
C LEU A 512 -8.46 26.25 7.37
N MET A 513 -8.36 27.01 6.29
CA MET A 513 -9.34 28.04 5.94
C MET A 513 -10.62 27.52 5.27
N LYS A 514 -10.56 26.36 4.60
CA LYS A 514 -11.64 25.89 3.70
C LYS A 514 -12.18 24.49 4.04
N SER A 515 -11.50 23.71 4.87
CA SER A 515 -12.03 22.41 5.32
C SER A 515 -13.20 22.61 6.28
N SER A 516 -14.07 21.61 6.32
CA SER A 516 -15.26 21.57 7.17
C SER A 516 -14.99 20.64 8.36
N ASN A 517 -15.77 20.73 9.43
CA ASN A 517 -15.82 19.74 10.52
C ASN A 517 -14.42 19.43 11.14
N TYR A 518 -13.82 20.43 11.78
CA TYR A 518 -12.70 20.25 12.70
C TYR A 518 -12.94 21.03 13.99
N THR A 519 -12.54 20.47 15.12
CA THR A 519 -12.81 21.05 16.46
C THR A 519 -11.66 21.90 16.96
N THR A 520 -10.43 21.62 16.52
CA THR A 520 -9.22 22.31 16.98
C THR A 520 -8.28 22.61 15.82
N MET A 521 -7.48 23.67 15.96
CA MET A 521 -6.44 24.03 14.99
C MET A 521 -5.13 23.25 15.17
N SER A 522 -5.01 22.47 16.26
CA SER A 522 -3.78 21.76 16.63
C SER A 522 -3.20 20.89 15.51
N PRO A 523 -3.99 20.06 14.79
CA PRO A 523 -3.47 19.24 13.69
C PRO A 523 -2.80 20.02 12.55
N PHE A 524 -3.29 21.23 12.28
CA PHE A 524 -2.75 22.11 11.25
C PHE A 524 -1.41 22.72 11.69
N MET A 525 -1.32 23.14 12.95
CA MET A 525 -0.09 23.72 13.52
C MET A 525 1.00 22.66 13.64
N THR A 526 0.70 21.47 14.15
CA THR A 526 1.66 20.37 14.23
C THR A 526 2.14 19.94 12.83
N SER A 527 1.25 19.94 11.84
CA SER A 527 1.64 19.64 10.44
C SER A 527 2.53 20.74 9.85
N PHE A 528 2.28 22.01 10.18
CA PHE A 528 3.14 23.13 9.79
C PHE A 528 4.54 22.98 10.38
N GLU A 529 4.63 22.69 11.68
CA GLU A 529 5.90 22.50 12.41
C GLU A 529 6.71 21.33 11.84
N LEU A 530 6.06 20.19 11.58
CA LEU A 530 6.72 19.03 10.97
C LEU A 530 7.16 19.32 9.52
N ALA A 531 6.34 20.00 8.72
CA ALA A 531 6.74 20.41 7.37
C ALA A 531 7.96 21.34 7.40
N ALA A 532 8.00 22.29 8.34
CA ALA A 532 9.14 23.18 8.55
C ALA A 532 10.39 22.41 9.00
N LEU A 533 10.24 21.42 9.88
CA LEU A 533 11.32 20.53 10.30
C LEU A 533 11.91 19.75 9.13
N TYR A 534 11.08 19.10 8.30
CA TYR A 534 11.58 18.37 7.12
C TYR A 534 12.25 19.30 6.11
N PHE A 535 11.68 20.47 5.86
CA PHE A 535 12.29 21.49 5.03
C PHE A 535 13.67 21.89 5.57
N PHE A 536 13.78 22.16 6.87
CA PHE A 536 15.02 22.54 7.52
C PHE A 536 16.10 21.44 7.38
N ILE A 537 15.75 20.18 7.62
CA ILE A 537 16.66 19.04 7.46
C ILE A 537 17.17 18.94 6.01
N ILE A 538 16.28 19.07 5.01
CA ILE A 538 16.69 19.02 3.60
C ILE A 538 17.58 20.22 3.25
N ILE A 539 17.29 21.42 3.73
CA ILE A 539 18.11 22.60 3.46
C ILE A 539 19.48 22.53 4.13
N LEU A 540 19.58 22.01 5.35
CA LEU A 540 20.88 21.76 5.99
C LEU A 540 21.73 20.81 5.16
N TYR A 541 21.14 19.75 4.60
CA TYR A 541 21.81 18.86 3.68
C TYR A 541 22.24 19.58 2.39
N LYS A 542 21.34 20.34 1.76
CA LYS A 542 21.63 21.05 0.49
C LYS A 542 22.66 22.17 0.64
N ASN A 543 22.79 22.76 1.82
CA ASN A 543 23.81 23.76 2.15
C ASN A 543 25.14 23.12 2.57
N GLU A 544 25.28 21.79 2.46
CA GLU A 544 26.48 21.01 2.85
C GLU A 544 26.83 21.05 4.34
N ASN A 545 25.91 21.57 5.18
CA ASN A 545 26.07 21.61 6.64
C ASN A 545 25.87 20.24 7.29
N MET A 546 25.42 19.22 6.55
CA MET A 546 25.11 17.89 7.07
C MET A 546 25.59 16.80 6.10
N THR A 547 26.20 15.74 6.63
CA THR A 547 26.61 14.56 5.85
C THR A 547 25.40 13.78 5.33
N HIS A 548 25.58 13.03 4.24
CA HIS A 548 24.48 12.26 3.66
C HIS A 548 23.94 11.17 4.61
N THR A 549 24.82 10.57 5.42
CA THR A 549 24.46 9.59 6.44
C THR A 549 23.59 10.20 7.53
N VAL A 550 23.98 11.37 8.06
CA VAL A 550 23.20 12.07 9.09
C VAL A 550 21.88 12.57 8.52
N PHE A 551 21.85 13.07 7.28
CA PHE A 551 20.62 13.45 6.59
C PHE A 551 19.60 12.31 6.55
N LYS A 552 20.01 11.14 6.03
CA LYS A 552 19.14 9.96 5.95
C LYS A 552 18.68 9.49 7.33
N THR A 553 19.58 9.52 8.30
CA THR A 553 19.28 9.10 9.68
C THR A 553 18.28 10.04 10.34
N ALA A 554 18.47 11.36 10.21
CA ALA A 554 17.56 12.36 10.74
C ALA A 554 16.17 12.26 10.08
N MET A 555 16.11 12.26 8.74
CA MET A 555 14.85 12.10 8.00
C MET A 555 14.13 10.82 8.40
N GLY A 556 14.81 9.67 8.35
CA GLY A 556 14.21 8.39 8.70
C GLY A 556 13.72 8.33 10.14
N SER A 557 14.48 8.87 11.10
CA SER A 557 14.10 8.87 12.52
C SER A 557 12.86 9.73 12.78
N PHE A 558 12.80 10.95 12.22
CA PHE A 558 11.62 11.81 12.38
C PHE A 558 10.38 11.26 11.67
N MET A 559 10.55 10.64 10.49
CA MET A 559 9.45 9.95 9.80
C MET A 559 8.89 8.80 10.64
N MET A 560 9.76 7.95 11.20
CA MET A 560 9.32 6.87 12.08
C MET A 560 8.63 7.42 13.33
N LEU A 561 9.19 8.45 13.96
CA LEU A 561 8.61 9.07 15.16
C LEU A 561 7.22 9.67 14.87
N GLU A 562 7.07 10.42 13.78
CA GLU A 562 5.79 10.99 13.35
C GLU A 562 4.74 9.89 13.17
N MET A 563 5.10 8.81 12.47
CA MET A 563 4.17 7.71 12.20
C MET A 563 3.81 6.91 13.44
N ILE A 564 4.77 6.62 14.33
CA ILE A 564 4.52 5.91 15.59
C ILE A 564 3.59 6.72 16.48
N LEU A 565 3.86 8.02 16.67
CA LEU A 565 3.01 8.89 17.48
C LEU A 565 1.61 9.04 16.89
N SER A 566 1.51 9.24 15.57
CA SER A 566 0.23 9.36 14.89
C SER A 566 -0.59 8.06 15.02
N PHE A 567 0.03 6.90 14.79
CA PHE A 567 -0.63 5.61 14.89
C PHE A 567 -1.14 5.33 16.31
N CYS A 568 -0.30 5.50 17.33
CA CYS A 568 -0.68 5.30 18.73
C CYS A 568 -1.84 6.22 19.16
N ASN A 569 -1.81 7.49 18.76
CA ASN A 569 -2.89 8.43 19.06
C ASN A 569 -4.20 8.05 18.35
N ASN A 570 -4.12 7.59 17.11
CA ASN A 570 -5.29 7.13 16.36
C ASN A 570 -5.90 5.86 16.96
N MET A 571 -5.07 4.88 17.35
CA MET A 571 -5.54 3.67 18.03
C MET A 571 -6.16 3.98 19.39
N LYS A 572 -5.55 4.87 20.18
CA LYS A 572 -6.15 5.35 21.43
C LYS A 572 -7.53 5.98 21.18
N SER A 573 -7.64 6.81 20.13
CA SER A 573 -8.92 7.42 19.77
C SER A 573 -9.95 6.41 19.27
N ALA A 574 -9.52 5.38 18.53
CA ALA A 574 -10.39 4.30 18.06
C ALA A 574 -10.91 3.47 19.24
N GLY A 575 -10.06 3.22 20.24
CA GLY A 575 -10.45 2.56 21.49
C GLY A 575 -11.51 3.34 22.29
N ASN A 576 -11.51 4.67 22.23
CA ASN A 576 -12.54 5.49 22.89
C ASN A 576 -13.94 5.35 22.25
N THR A 577 -14.03 4.92 20.99
CA THR A 577 -15.30 4.68 20.27
C THR A 577 -15.65 3.20 20.14
N SER A 578 -14.81 2.34 20.70
CA SER A 578 -14.93 0.88 20.71
C SER A 578 -15.65 0.43 21.97
N THR A 579 -16.43 -0.63 21.85
CA THR A 579 -17.15 -1.29 22.95
C THR A 579 -16.66 -2.74 23.08
N GLU A 580 -17.05 -3.43 24.13
CA GLU A 580 -16.88 -4.88 24.20
C GLU A 580 -17.79 -5.54 23.16
N TYR A 581 -17.40 -6.71 22.66
CA TYR A 581 -18.21 -7.40 21.67
C TYR A 581 -19.56 -7.86 22.23
N ALA A 582 -19.57 -8.34 23.47
CA ALA A 582 -20.79 -8.76 24.17
C ALA A 582 -21.84 -7.65 24.28
N ASP A 583 -21.40 -6.38 24.32
CA ASP A 583 -22.28 -5.20 24.39
C ASP A 583 -22.83 -4.78 23.02
N THR A 584 -22.28 -5.31 21.92
CA THR A 584 -22.78 -4.98 20.58
C THR A 584 -24.10 -5.70 20.29
N TYR A 585 -24.91 -5.14 19.38
CA TYR A 585 -26.11 -5.81 18.90
C TYR A 585 -25.81 -7.21 18.35
N VAL A 586 -24.69 -7.36 17.63
CA VAL A 586 -24.27 -8.66 17.06
C VAL A 586 -23.92 -9.65 18.17
N GLY A 587 -23.14 -9.23 19.18
CA GLY A 587 -22.79 -10.09 20.31
C GLY A 587 -24.01 -10.49 21.16
N LYS A 588 -24.98 -9.58 21.33
CA LYS A 588 -26.25 -9.90 22.01
C LYS A 588 -27.08 -10.93 21.25
N TYR A 589 -27.16 -10.83 19.92
CA TYR A 589 -27.82 -11.84 19.09
C TYR A 589 -27.12 -13.20 19.18
N GLU A 590 -25.78 -13.23 19.12
CA GLU A 590 -25.01 -14.46 19.30
C GLU A 590 -25.29 -15.12 20.66
N ALA A 591 -25.27 -14.32 21.73
CA ALA A 591 -25.55 -14.82 23.07
C ALA A 591 -26.97 -15.37 23.23
N ALA A 592 -27.97 -14.74 22.58
CA ALA A 592 -29.34 -15.24 22.57
C ALA A 592 -29.49 -16.54 21.77
N GLU A 593 -28.82 -16.65 20.62
CA GLU A 593 -28.76 -17.88 19.82
C GLU A 593 -28.12 -19.04 20.60
N ASP A 594 -27.01 -18.77 21.30
CA ASP A 594 -26.34 -19.75 22.17
C ASP A 594 -27.24 -20.15 23.36
N TYR A 595 -27.97 -19.21 23.96
CA TYR A 595 -28.92 -19.48 25.05
C TYR A 595 -30.07 -20.40 24.62
N ILE A 596 -30.72 -20.11 23.47
CA ILE A 596 -31.82 -20.92 22.92
C ILE A 596 -31.33 -22.35 22.70
N ARG A 597 -30.14 -22.51 22.13
CA ARG A 597 -29.56 -23.83 21.84
C ARG A 597 -29.15 -24.60 23.08
N ALA A 598 -28.65 -23.90 24.10
CA ALA A 598 -28.25 -24.53 25.35
C ALA A 598 -29.46 -24.97 26.20
N THR A 599 -30.57 -24.23 26.16
CA THR A 599 -31.69 -24.41 27.11
C THR A 599 -32.95 -25.02 26.51
N ARG A 600 -33.21 -24.81 25.22
CA ARG A 600 -34.46 -25.23 24.56
C ARG A 600 -34.23 -26.39 23.61
N ASP A 601 -33.49 -26.15 22.52
CA ASP A 601 -33.19 -27.16 21.51
C ASP A 601 -31.84 -26.89 20.85
N LYS A 602 -30.92 -27.85 20.98
CA LYS A 602 -29.56 -27.77 20.45
C LYS A 602 -29.52 -27.55 18.93
N ASP A 603 -30.49 -28.10 18.21
CA ASP A 603 -30.54 -28.06 16.75
C ASP A 603 -31.52 -26.98 16.22
N ALA A 604 -31.97 -26.08 17.09
CA ALA A 604 -32.89 -24.99 16.74
C ALA A 604 -32.33 -24.09 15.64
N LYS A 605 -33.16 -23.88 14.61
CA LYS A 605 -32.94 -22.88 13.56
C LYS A 605 -33.43 -21.53 14.04
N VAL A 606 -32.48 -20.69 14.42
CA VAL A 606 -32.74 -19.32 14.88
C VAL A 606 -32.53 -18.35 13.72
N SER A 607 -33.45 -17.42 13.50
CA SER A 607 -33.27 -16.32 12.55
C SER A 607 -33.18 -15.00 13.31
N VAL A 608 -32.24 -14.13 12.95
CA VAL A 608 -32.20 -12.76 13.46
C VAL A 608 -33.16 -11.89 12.62
N PHE A 609 -33.91 -10.99 13.25
CA PHE A 609 -34.67 -9.97 12.55
C PHE A 609 -34.16 -8.59 12.92
N ILE A 610 -33.78 -7.82 11.89
CA ILE A 610 -33.30 -6.44 12.03
C ILE A 610 -34.24 -5.55 11.22
N ASP A 611 -34.98 -4.68 11.90
CA ASP A 611 -35.89 -3.74 11.24
C ASP A 611 -35.15 -2.87 10.23
N GLY A 612 -35.71 -2.76 9.03
CA GLY A 612 -35.13 -2.04 7.89
C GLY A 612 -33.92 -2.71 7.20
N GLU A 613 -33.31 -3.75 7.76
CA GLU A 613 -32.20 -4.50 7.13
C GLU A 613 -32.64 -5.89 6.62
N SER A 614 -33.50 -6.58 7.36
CA SER A 614 -33.94 -7.93 7.01
C SER A 614 -34.89 -7.93 5.81
N ALA A 615 -34.60 -8.78 4.82
CA ALA A 615 -35.43 -8.94 3.63
C ALA A 615 -36.74 -9.70 3.89
N ALA A 616 -36.76 -10.53 4.94
CA ALA A 616 -37.89 -11.34 5.34
C ALA A 616 -38.44 -10.84 6.69
N THR A 617 -39.77 -10.94 6.86
CA THR A 617 -40.43 -10.66 8.13
C THR A 617 -40.29 -11.83 9.09
N PRO A 618 -40.43 -11.62 10.42
CA PRO A 618 -40.41 -12.69 11.40
C PRO A 618 -41.35 -13.85 11.05
N LEU A 619 -42.58 -13.54 10.63
CA LEU A 619 -43.57 -14.53 10.21
C LEU A 619 -43.11 -15.35 8.99
N THR A 620 -42.55 -14.67 7.96
CA THR A 620 -42.05 -15.38 6.77
C THR A 620 -40.84 -16.25 7.07
N ASN A 621 -39.99 -15.87 8.04
CA ASN A 621 -38.90 -16.71 8.51
C ASN A 621 -39.44 -17.98 9.16
N MET A 622 -40.38 -17.88 10.10
CA MET A 622 -40.96 -19.09 10.72
C MET A 622 -41.65 -20.01 9.70
N LEU A 623 -42.38 -19.44 8.74
CA LEU A 623 -42.97 -20.21 7.63
C LEU A 623 -41.91 -20.86 6.72
N SER A 624 -40.68 -20.33 6.68
CA SER A 624 -39.55 -20.91 5.96
C SER A 624 -38.81 -21.99 6.77
N GLY A 625 -39.34 -22.36 7.94
CA GLY A 625 -38.83 -23.45 8.78
C GLY A 625 -37.76 -23.04 9.79
N TYR A 626 -37.76 -21.79 10.23
CA TYR A 626 -37.02 -21.36 11.43
C TYR A 626 -37.88 -21.61 12.67
N ASP A 627 -37.28 -22.19 13.71
CA ASP A 627 -37.95 -22.53 14.97
C ASP A 627 -38.14 -21.30 15.86
N TYR A 628 -37.15 -20.40 15.86
CA TYR A 628 -37.18 -19.15 16.63
C TYR A 628 -36.77 -17.96 15.75
N VAL A 629 -37.37 -16.81 16.02
CA VAL A 629 -36.92 -15.53 15.47
C VAL A 629 -36.56 -14.62 16.63
N ILE A 630 -35.34 -14.10 16.63
CA ILE A 630 -34.85 -13.19 17.67
C ILE A 630 -34.77 -11.76 17.11
N ALA A 631 -35.20 -10.79 17.91
CA ALA A 631 -35.18 -9.37 17.53
C ALA A 631 -34.77 -8.52 18.72
N TYR A 632 -34.23 -7.32 18.50
CA TYR A 632 -33.93 -6.44 19.63
C TYR A 632 -35.22 -6.00 20.34
N LYS A 633 -35.20 -5.86 21.66
CA LYS A 633 -36.38 -5.53 22.49
C LYS A 633 -37.17 -4.27 22.09
N HIS A 634 -36.56 -3.39 21.30
CA HIS A 634 -37.16 -2.13 20.85
C HIS A 634 -37.37 -2.09 19.33
N THR A 635 -37.32 -3.24 18.67
CA THR A 635 -37.63 -3.37 17.24
C THR A 635 -39.11 -3.05 17.00
N GLY A 636 -39.42 -2.27 15.95
CA GLY A 636 -40.80 -1.92 15.61
C GLY A 636 -41.67 -3.15 15.31
N HIS A 637 -42.98 -2.99 15.51
CA HIS A 637 -44.06 -4.00 15.33
C HIS A 637 -43.61 -5.40 14.87
N ILE A 638 -43.29 -6.28 15.83
CA ILE A 638 -43.33 -7.73 15.59
C ILE A 638 -44.80 -8.08 15.35
N VAL A 639 -45.08 -8.69 14.18
CA VAL A 639 -46.42 -8.87 13.62
C VAL A 639 -47.36 -9.60 14.60
N ASP A 640 -48.63 -9.18 14.67
CA ASP A 640 -49.70 -9.90 15.38
C ASP A 640 -49.83 -11.33 14.83
N GLY A 641 -49.46 -12.34 15.63
CA GLY A 641 -49.53 -13.77 15.25
C GLY A 641 -48.33 -14.63 15.66
N LEU A 642 -47.28 -14.05 16.25
CA LEU A 642 -46.18 -14.78 16.87
C LEU A 642 -46.38 -14.85 18.39
N GLU A 643 -46.04 -15.99 18.99
CA GLU A 643 -45.99 -16.16 20.44
C GLU A 643 -44.67 -15.58 20.97
N PHE A 644 -44.75 -14.67 21.93
CA PHE A 644 -43.57 -14.16 22.62
C PHE A 644 -43.11 -15.17 23.67
N GLU A 645 -41.85 -15.58 23.59
CA GLU A 645 -41.26 -16.57 24.49
C GLU A 645 -40.63 -15.90 25.73
N GLU A 646 -39.54 -15.16 25.54
CA GLU A 646 -38.71 -14.64 26.63
C GLU A 646 -37.77 -13.54 26.11
N THR A 647 -37.37 -12.59 26.97
CA THR A 647 -36.28 -11.65 26.66
C THR A 647 -34.98 -12.14 27.31
N TYR A 648 -33.90 -12.25 26.53
CA TYR A 648 -32.54 -12.55 27.00
C TYR A 648 -31.54 -11.48 26.49
N ASN A 649 -30.79 -10.83 27.38
CA ASN A 649 -29.79 -9.81 27.03
C ASN A 649 -30.28 -8.71 26.06
N ASP A 650 -31.47 -8.15 26.31
CA ASP A 650 -32.14 -7.15 25.45
C ASP A 650 -32.55 -7.64 24.05
N VAL A 651 -32.58 -8.95 23.85
CA VAL A 651 -33.11 -9.62 22.66
C VAL A 651 -34.40 -10.35 23.06
N ASP A 652 -35.48 -10.06 22.35
CA ASP A 652 -36.79 -10.72 22.45
C ASP A 652 -36.89 -11.95 21.55
#